data_AF-A0A1I0JNY0-F1
#
_entry.id   AF-A0A1I0JNY0-F1
#
_cell.length_a   1.000
_cell.length_b   1.000
_cell.length_c   1.000
_cell.angle_alpha   90.00
_cell.angle_beta   90.00
_cell.angle_gamma   90.00
#
_symmetry.space_group_name_H-M   'P 1'
#
loop_
_entity.id
_entity.type
_entity.pdbx_description
1 polymer ?
#
loop_
_entity_poly.entity_id
_entity_poly.type
_entity_poly.pdbx_seq_one_letter_code
_entity_poly.pdbx_strand_id
1 'polypeptide(L)'
;MGKRIYHLRLLKGWISLALIVVCAALSPPLAAGAEELPQHHVLVLHSYQKGFAWTDDQAAGIEETLKGAEDVPVIYSEYLDWKRYPNSENLQHFYDTIKYKYQSVHIDTILTTDDAALNFALKYRKEILDDAPIVFSGINQLGVDNLPDKSNITGVIEDIDPVPTVEMARKINPDLRNIYVVYDNSESGLSTGAMVMKSITSMDPEFSVYPMNFLTNEQIIQKVSTLSSDSIVLMTTYYSDSTGRITEFDRFSSELGESSSVPVYHIYDFGLGHGAFGGDLLSGTIQGRKSGEMALRILNGEKASDIPITASDTKRKVFDYNELKRFGISVHKLPEGSEIINKPFSFYETYRTLVLSIIAAFTVLVTFILVLLFYVQLVKRIRAKLEKSNERFGLAAFGSDAVIWDVDMATMEYYFSDSWYEILGYERDEVGEKYGGWRDLVHPEDAEMEDRLRTQHLEGRTSYYYAEYRLRCKSGEYKWFQTRGKVLRNEQGGYVRFAGSMVDVTDRKGYESKLQMSYQELEMTYEELTALQDELLEQYNKVVENQTLLQASEEKYRLLAYNDVLSGLPNRLSLSEELKKFIHEHAGGHAALFFLDIDNFKYINDTLGHSFGDELLAKAGERLLKLSDGRCKHFRFGGDEFVILLQGISGLADVIGYAESLVQGFKEPFHLNASVVHISTSIGIAQYPENGMNAEELLKNADIAMYKAKEAGKGTYVIYGQAMQQHFDERMVLENHLRSAIANNELSLHYQPLVDLAGGSIWGFEALIRWNSPVLGFVSPLSFIKIAEDCRLIVPIGEWVLRKACMFIKEMHGQGYAGYHISVNISVIQLMLDDFSDMVLNVLQDTGLAPEYLELEITESIFMESFEAISSKLEALKNMGIGIALDDFGTGYSSLSYLKQLPITTLKIDKSFIDSIDTPNNMSLASSIVSIGHNMGLNVTAEGVETPEQMAFLERTRCDKIQGYYISRPIPETEVADWLAGRQVC
;
A
#
# COMPACT_ATOMS: atom_id res chain seq x y z
N MET A 1 -28.00 -21.21 70.70
CA MET A 1 -26.80 -20.38 70.42
C MET A 1 -25.92 -20.91 69.27
N GLY A 2 -26.44 -21.78 68.37
CA GLY A 2 -25.66 -22.41 67.29
C GLY A 2 -25.94 -21.92 65.85
N LYS A 3 -27.06 -21.22 65.58
CA LYS A 3 -27.42 -20.77 64.22
C LYS A 3 -26.87 -19.40 63.80
N ARG A 4 -26.43 -18.56 64.76
CA ARG A 4 -25.83 -17.23 64.46
C ARG A 4 -24.34 -17.30 64.08
N ILE A 5 -23.67 -18.40 64.43
CA ILE A 5 -22.23 -18.61 64.14
C ILE A 5 -22.01 -19.20 62.74
N TYR A 6 -23.01 -19.90 62.17
CA TYR A 6 -22.93 -20.48 60.83
C TYR A 6 -23.07 -19.41 59.72
N HIS A 7 -23.99 -18.45 59.88
CA HIS A 7 -24.15 -17.37 58.92
C HIS A 7 -22.96 -16.39 58.90
N LEU A 8 -22.30 -16.12 60.04
CA LEU A 8 -21.08 -15.31 60.05
C LEU A 8 -19.86 -16.02 59.44
N ARG A 9 -19.81 -17.36 59.47
CA ARG A 9 -18.74 -18.13 58.79
C ARG A 9 -18.94 -18.20 57.28
N LEU A 10 -20.18 -18.35 56.81
CA LEU A 10 -20.50 -18.30 55.38
C LEU A 10 -20.30 -16.90 54.79
N LEU A 11 -20.73 -15.85 55.49
CA LEU A 11 -20.52 -14.47 55.02
C LEU A 11 -19.02 -14.10 55.00
N LYS A 12 -18.23 -14.57 55.98
CA LYS A 12 -16.76 -14.45 55.92
C LYS A 12 -16.15 -15.27 54.78
N GLY A 13 -16.71 -16.43 54.46
CA GLY A 13 -16.30 -17.24 53.30
C GLY A 13 -16.52 -16.50 51.99
N TRP A 14 -17.70 -15.90 51.79
CA TRP A 14 -18.03 -15.13 50.59
C TRP A 14 -17.30 -13.80 50.49
N ILE A 15 -17.07 -13.10 51.61
CA ILE A 15 -16.27 -11.87 51.64
C ILE A 15 -14.78 -12.19 51.40
N SER A 16 -14.28 -13.32 51.89
CA SER A 16 -12.91 -13.76 51.62
C SER A 16 -12.76 -14.22 50.16
N LEU A 17 -13.76 -14.89 49.60
CA LEU A 17 -13.78 -15.29 48.18
C LEU A 17 -13.86 -14.06 47.26
N ALA A 18 -14.70 -13.08 47.61
CA ALA A 18 -14.79 -11.81 46.89
C ALA A 18 -13.51 -10.98 47.01
N LEU A 19 -12.86 -10.96 48.19
CA LEU A 19 -11.53 -10.33 48.33
C LEU A 19 -10.44 -11.07 47.56
N ILE A 20 -10.48 -12.40 47.46
CA ILE A 20 -9.54 -13.18 46.66
C ILE A 20 -9.75 -12.91 45.16
N VAL A 21 -10.99 -12.80 44.70
CA VAL A 21 -11.30 -12.46 43.30
C VAL A 21 -10.94 -11.00 42.99
N VAL A 22 -11.15 -10.07 43.92
CA VAL A 22 -10.78 -8.66 43.76
C VAL A 22 -9.26 -8.46 43.88
N CYS A 23 -8.55 -9.22 44.73
CA CYS A 23 -7.09 -9.23 44.76
C CYS A 23 -6.48 -9.96 43.54
N ALA A 24 -7.15 -10.97 42.97
CA ALA A 24 -6.73 -11.59 41.72
C ALA A 24 -6.94 -10.66 40.51
N ALA A 25 -7.95 -9.77 40.57
CA ALA A 25 -8.20 -8.76 39.55
C ALA A 25 -7.36 -7.46 39.72
N LEU A 26 -6.75 -7.24 40.89
CA LEU A 26 -5.94 -6.05 41.21
C LEU A 26 -4.47 -6.35 41.52
N SER A 27 -4.04 -7.61 41.39
CA SER A 27 -2.62 -7.90 41.31
C SER A 27 -2.15 -7.44 39.93
N PRO A 28 -1.09 -6.62 39.81
CA PRO A 28 -0.41 -6.52 38.52
C PRO A 28 -0.05 -7.95 38.12
N PRO A 29 -0.01 -8.29 36.81
CA PRO A 29 0.53 -9.58 36.42
C PRO A 29 1.84 -9.73 37.18
N LEU A 30 1.94 -10.80 37.98
CA LEU A 30 3.24 -11.27 38.44
C LEU A 30 4.06 -11.25 37.16
N ALA A 31 5.10 -10.41 37.14
CA ALA A 31 6.14 -10.55 36.16
C ALA A 31 6.52 -12.02 36.26
N ALA A 32 6.00 -12.82 35.32
CA ALA A 32 6.71 -13.98 34.86
C ALA A 32 8.13 -13.44 34.72
N GLY A 33 9.05 -14.02 35.48
CA GLY A 33 10.44 -13.82 35.15
C GLY A 33 10.50 -14.01 33.64
N ALA A 34 11.01 -13.00 32.95
CA ALA A 34 11.44 -13.20 31.59
C ALA A 34 12.47 -14.34 31.66
N GLU A 35 12.00 -15.58 31.58
CA GLU A 35 12.64 -16.51 30.69
C GLU A 35 12.59 -15.76 29.37
N GLU A 36 13.74 -15.22 28.98
CA GLU A 36 14.01 -14.81 27.62
C GLU A 36 13.51 -15.97 26.75
N LEU A 37 12.29 -15.85 26.23
CA LEU A 37 11.85 -16.69 25.13
C LEU A 37 12.92 -16.47 24.05
N PRO A 38 13.60 -17.53 23.58
CA PRO A 38 14.60 -17.38 22.54
C PRO A 38 13.88 -16.78 21.33
N GLN A 39 14.11 -15.50 21.10
CA GLN A 39 13.45 -14.79 20.01
C GLN A 39 14.08 -15.31 18.73
N HIS A 40 13.38 -16.19 18.01
CA HIS A 40 13.91 -16.74 16.78
C HIS A 40 14.20 -15.63 15.77
N HIS A 41 15.34 -15.71 15.09
CA HIS A 41 15.81 -14.74 14.11
C HIS A 41 15.74 -15.35 12.72
N VAL A 42 14.96 -14.72 11.85
CA VAL A 42 14.78 -15.13 10.46
C VAL A 42 15.35 -14.06 9.54
N LEU A 43 16.27 -14.46 8.66
CA LEU A 43 16.83 -13.59 7.63
C LEU A 43 16.20 -13.90 6.28
N VAL A 44 15.50 -12.93 5.71
CA VAL A 44 14.92 -12.97 4.36
C VAL A 44 15.85 -12.23 3.41
N LEU A 45 16.41 -12.94 2.45
CA LEU A 45 17.26 -12.41 1.38
C LEU A 45 16.48 -12.37 0.08
N HIS A 46 16.32 -11.18 -0.48
CA HIS A 46 15.62 -10.95 -1.72
C HIS A 46 16.57 -10.73 -2.88
N SER A 47 16.41 -11.47 -3.99
CA SER A 47 17.23 -11.28 -5.18
C SER A 47 17.09 -9.89 -5.79
N TYR A 48 15.89 -9.32 -5.80
CA TYR A 48 15.58 -8.05 -6.46
C TYR A 48 15.28 -6.96 -5.43
N GLN A 49 15.20 -5.72 -5.88
CA GLN A 49 14.89 -4.57 -5.03
C GLN A 49 13.44 -4.57 -4.53
N LYS A 50 13.22 -3.93 -3.38
CA LYS A 50 11.88 -3.54 -2.92
C LYS A 50 11.20 -2.65 -3.97
N GLY A 51 9.90 -2.85 -4.21
CA GLY A 51 9.17 -2.20 -5.30
C GLY A 51 9.14 -3.03 -6.59
N PHE A 52 9.77 -4.20 -6.62
CA PHE A 52 9.60 -5.16 -7.71
C PHE A 52 8.44 -6.09 -7.35
N ALA A 53 7.31 -6.00 -8.08
CA ALA A 53 6.03 -6.62 -7.72
C ALA A 53 6.14 -8.09 -7.29
N TRP A 54 6.89 -8.91 -8.03
CA TRP A 54 7.12 -10.31 -7.67
C TRP A 54 7.79 -10.50 -6.30
N THR A 55 8.81 -9.69 -6.01
CA THR A 55 9.53 -9.72 -4.72
C THR A 55 8.65 -9.20 -3.60
N ASP A 56 7.88 -8.14 -3.85
CA ASP A 56 6.98 -7.55 -2.85
C ASP A 56 5.85 -8.52 -2.48
N ASP A 57 5.28 -9.23 -3.47
CA ASP A 57 4.25 -10.25 -3.23
C ASP A 57 4.79 -11.42 -2.41
N GLN A 58 5.97 -11.94 -2.76
CA GLN A 58 6.61 -13.00 -1.97
C GLN A 58 6.93 -12.53 -0.55
N ALA A 59 7.50 -11.32 -0.40
CA ALA A 59 7.81 -10.73 0.89
C ALA A 59 6.54 -10.56 1.75
N ALA A 60 5.45 -10.07 1.16
CA ALA A 60 4.17 -9.90 1.84
C ALA A 60 3.63 -11.25 2.36
N GLY A 61 3.66 -12.30 1.52
CA GLY A 61 3.24 -13.63 1.92
C GLY A 61 4.09 -14.24 3.04
N ILE A 62 5.42 -14.07 2.96
CA ILE A 62 6.37 -14.49 4.01
C ILE A 62 6.06 -13.76 5.31
N GLU A 63 6.00 -12.43 5.28
CA GLU A 63 5.78 -11.60 6.46
C GLU A 63 4.43 -11.85 7.12
N GLU A 64 3.35 -11.98 6.34
CA GLU A 64 2.00 -12.29 6.85
C GLU A 64 2.01 -13.60 7.65
N THR A 65 2.73 -14.61 7.14
CA THR A 65 2.80 -15.93 7.76
C THR A 65 3.64 -15.90 9.04
N LEU A 66 4.83 -15.30 8.97
CA LEU A 66 5.75 -15.23 10.12
C LEU A 66 5.18 -14.35 11.25
N LYS A 67 4.52 -13.23 10.92
CA LYS A 67 3.86 -12.35 11.91
C LYS A 67 2.59 -12.95 12.50
N GLY A 68 2.00 -13.94 11.83
CA GLY A 68 0.83 -14.67 12.31
C GLY A 68 1.14 -15.84 13.27
N ALA A 69 2.42 -16.13 13.52
CA ALA A 69 2.83 -17.20 14.42
C ALA A 69 2.54 -16.90 15.89
N GLU A 70 2.35 -17.95 16.72
CA GLU A 70 2.17 -17.79 18.17
C GLU A 70 3.42 -17.20 18.84
N ASP A 71 4.61 -17.62 18.40
CA ASP A 71 5.89 -17.01 18.77
C ASP A 71 6.45 -16.28 17.55
N VAL A 72 6.42 -14.94 17.59
CA VAL A 72 6.73 -14.09 16.43
C VAL A 72 8.24 -13.92 16.33
N PRO A 73 8.90 -14.45 15.27
CA PRO A 73 10.33 -14.29 15.08
C PRO A 73 10.69 -12.83 14.76
N VAL A 74 11.93 -12.43 15.04
CA VAL A 74 12.51 -11.22 14.46
C VAL A 74 12.82 -11.47 13.00
N ILE A 75 12.15 -10.72 12.13
CA ILE A 75 12.31 -10.83 10.68
C ILE A 75 13.26 -9.72 10.21
N TYR A 76 14.36 -10.11 9.56
CA TYR A 76 15.25 -9.19 8.87
C TYR A 76 15.08 -9.36 7.37
N SER A 77 14.87 -8.28 6.63
CA SER A 77 14.73 -8.33 5.16
C SER A 77 15.85 -7.54 4.51
N GLU A 78 16.55 -8.19 3.58
CA GLU A 78 17.67 -7.60 2.83
C GLU A 78 17.48 -7.82 1.33
N TYR A 79 17.92 -6.85 0.52
CA TYR A 79 17.68 -6.84 -0.92
C TYR A 79 19.02 -6.73 -1.66
N LEU A 80 19.30 -7.67 -2.56
CA LEU A 80 20.54 -7.69 -3.36
C LEU A 80 20.52 -6.67 -4.50
N ASP A 81 19.33 -6.20 -4.91
CA ASP A 81 19.12 -5.33 -6.07
C ASP A 81 19.77 -5.89 -7.37
N TRP A 82 19.70 -7.21 -7.56
CA TRP A 82 20.40 -7.93 -8.63
C TRP A 82 19.98 -7.46 -10.03
N LYS A 83 18.73 -7.03 -10.21
CA LYS A 83 18.22 -6.56 -11.51
C LYS A 83 18.90 -5.28 -11.97
N ARG A 84 19.25 -4.37 -11.05
CA ARG A 84 19.94 -3.11 -11.38
C ARG A 84 21.45 -3.26 -11.41
N TYR A 85 21.99 -4.10 -10.53
CA TYR A 85 23.44 -4.29 -10.38
C TYR A 85 23.86 -5.78 -10.41
N PRO A 86 23.72 -6.48 -11.57
CA PRO A 86 24.03 -7.90 -11.71
C PRO A 86 25.54 -8.15 -11.88
N ASN A 87 26.36 -7.66 -10.96
CA ASN A 87 27.81 -7.75 -11.05
C ASN A 87 28.43 -8.32 -9.76
N SER A 88 29.64 -8.88 -9.89
CA SER A 88 30.34 -9.51 -8.76
C SER A 88 30.77 -8.52 -7.68
N GLU A 89 30.97 -7.25 -8.05
CA GLU A 89 31.31 -6.18 -7.12
C GLU A 89 30.15 -5.88 -6.16
N ASN A 90 28.92 -5.77 -6.67
CA ASN A 90 27.71 -5.63 -5.85
C ASN A 90 27.51 -6.82 -4.92
N LEU A 91 27.74 -8.05 -5.40
CA LEU A 91 27.68 -9.25 -4.57
C LEU A 91 28.71 -9.21 -3.42
N GLN A 92 29.90 -8.66 -3.68
CA GLN A 92 30.95 -8.50 -2.66
C GLN A 92 30.57 -7.44 -1.63
N HIS A 93 30.06 -6.29 -2.06
CA HIS A 93 29.55 -5.25 -1.14
C HIS A 93 28.39 -5.75 -0.29
N PHE A 94 27.48 -6.52 -0.89
CA PHE A 94 26.38 -7.16 -0.16
C PHE A 94 26.92 -8.17 0.85
N TYR A 95 27.92 -9.00 0.48
CA TYR A 95 28.60 -9.89 1.43
C TYR A 95 29.20 -9.13 2.61
N ASP A 96 29.95 -8.05 2.36
CA ASP A 96 30.60 -7.27 3.43
C ASP A 96 29.55 -6.64 4.37
N THR A 97 28.43 -6.20 3.81
CA THR A 97 27.29 -5.63 4.56
C THR A 97 26.62 -6.68 5.43
N ILE A 98 26.25 -7.85 4.88
CA ILE A 98 25.61 -8.93 5.63
C ILE A 98 26.55 -9.44 6.73
N LYS A 99 27.83 -9.64 6.41
CA LYS A 99 28.85 -10.03 7.38
C LYS A 99 28.92 -9.06 8.54
N TYR A 100 28.99 -7.75 8.27
CA TYR A 100 29.07 -6.74 9.32
C TYR A 100 27.80 -6.63 10.16
N LYS A 101 26.62 -6.67 9.51
CA LYS A 101 25.31 -6.49 10.15
C LYS A 101 24.92 -7.66 11.04
N TYR A 102 25.25 -8.89 10.63
CA TYR A 102 24.82 -10.12 11.30
C TYR A 102 25.94 -10.85 12.08
N GLN A 103 27.16 -10.30 12.16
CA GLN A 103 28.28 -10.91 12.93
C GLN A 103 27.97 -11.24 14.40
N SER A 104 26.97 -10.59 14.99
CA SER A 104 26.58 -10.74 16.40
C SER A 104 25.15 -11.22 16.59
N VAL A 105 24.49 -11.63 15.50
CA VAL A 105 23.10 -12.10 15.48
C VAL A 105 23.10 -13.56 15.03
N HIS A 106 22.63 -14.46 15.88
CA HIS A 106 22.41 -15.84 15.47
C HIS A 106 21.19 -15.91 14.56
N ILE A 107 21.30 -16.55 13.41
CA ILE A 107 20.18 -16.71 12.46
C ILE A 107 19.69 -18.16 12.54
N ASP A 108 18.42 -18.36 12.89
CA ASP A 108 17.80 -19.69 13.01
C ASP A 108 17.41 -20.28 11.65
N THR A 109 17.03 -19.43 10.69
CA THR A 109 16.60 -19.84 9.34
C THR A 109 16.79 -18.70 8.34
N ILE A 110 17.19 -19.05 7.11
CA ILE A 110 17.31 -18.11 5.99
C ILE A 110 16.21 -18.40 4.98
N LEU A 111 15.41 -17.39 4.65
CA LEU A 111 14.50 -17.42 3.51
C LEU A 111 15.16 -16.71 2.32
N THR A 112 15.08 -17.29 1.12
CA THR A 112 15.64 -16.68 -0.09
C THR A 112 14.60 -16.58 -1.19
N THR A 113 14.50 -15.44 -1.86
CA THR A 113 13.66 -15.28 -3.07
C THR A 113 14.52 -15.27 -4.33
N ASP A 114 14.20 -16.13 -5.29
CA ASP A 114 14.84 -16.29 -6.60
C ASP A 114 16.34 -16.65 -6.54
N ASP A 115 16.94 -16.90 -7.71
CA ASP A 115 18.25 -17.56 -7.84
C ASP A 115 19.42 -16.78 -7.18
N ALA A 116 19.45 -15.45 -7.26
CA ALA A 116 20.61 -14.68 -6.81
C ALA A 116 20.78 -14.72 -5.29
N ALA A 117 19.70 -14.55 -4.53
CA ALA A 117 19.68 -14.67 -3.08
C ALA A 117 19.99 -16.10 -2.63
N LEU A 118 19.43 -17.10 -3.32
CA LEU A 118 19.73 -18.51 -3.02
C LEU A 118 21.22 -18.81 -3.25
N ASN A 119 21.78 -18.40 -4.38
CA ASN A 119 23.20 -18.59 -4.70
C ASN A 119 24.11 -17.89 -3.69
N PHE A 120 23.74 -16.68 -3.25
CA PHE A 120 24.45 -15.98 -2.19
C PHE A 120 24.43 -16.77 -0.87
N ALA A 121 23.25 -17.22 -0.43
CA ALA A 121 23.10 -17.99 0.80
C ALA A 121 23.84 -19.34 0.73
N LEU A 122 23.74 -20.06 -0.38
CA LEU A 122 24.48 -21.31 -0.63
C LEU A 122 26.00 -21.11 -0.51
N LYS A 123 26.50 -19.98 -1.03
CA LYS A 123 27.93 -19.68 -1.05
C LYS A 123 28.46 -19.26 0.31
N TYR A 124 27.72 -18.43 1.05
CA TYR A 124 28.26 -17.72 2.21
C TYR A 124 27.63 -18.10 3.56
N ARG A 125 26.51 -18.86 3.62
CA ARG A 125 25.85 -19.15 4.90
C ARG A 125 26.75 -19.81 5.94
N LYS A 126 27.67 -20.67 5.51
CA LYS A 126 28.61 -21.38 6.40
C LYS A 126 29.65 -20.45 7.02
N GLU A 127 29.93 -19.34 6.35
CA GLU A 127 30.97 -18.40 6.76
C GLU A 127 30.39 -17.28 7.62
N ILE A 128 29.20 -16.77 7.28
CA ILE A 128 28.67 -15.53 7.85
C ILE A 128 27.23 -15.61 8.38
N LEU A 129 26.56 -16.78 8.31
CA LEU A 129 25.17 -16.98 8.77
C LEU A 129 24.95 -18.32 9.49
N ASP A 130 25.93 -18.75 10.28
CA ASP A 130 25.86 -19.93 11.17
C ASP A 130 25.43 -21.27 10.52
N ASP A 131 25.59 -21.42 9.20
CA ASP A 131 25.07 -22.55 8.40
C ASP A 131 23.57 -22.82 8.62
N ALA A 132 22.80 -21.75 8.87
CA ALA A 132 21.36 -21.82 9.07
C ALA A 132 20.65 -22.51 7.88
N PRO A 133 19.57 -23.28 8.15
CA PRO A 133 18.76 -23.92 7.10
C PRO A 133 18.18 -22.90 6.13
N ILE A 134 18.14 -23.27 4.85
CA ILE A 134 17.57 -22.43 3.79
C ILE A 134 16.15 -22.90 3.43
N VAL A 135 15.24 -21.95 3.34
CA VAL A 135 13.94 -22.10 2.68
C VAL A 135 13.91 -21.19 1.45
N PHE A 136 13.93 -21.77 0.25
CA PHE A 136 13.86 -20.96 -0.98
C PHE A 136 12.42 -20.77 -1.48
N SER A 137 12.20 -19.69 -2.23
CA SER A 137 10.98 -19.37 -2.98
C SER A 137 11.39 -18.79 -4.34
N GLY A 138 10.57 -18.94 -5.39
CA GLY A 138 10.89 -18.37 -6.71
C GLY A 138 12.02 -19.07 -7.48
N ILE A 139 12.24 -20.38 -7.24
CA ILE A 139 13.28 -21.15 -7.96
C ILE A 139 12.64 -22.16 -8.89
N ASN A 140 12.98 -22.11 -10.18
CA ASN A 140 12.47 -23.07 -11.15
C ASN A 140 13.05 -24.50 -10.94
N GLN A 141 12.43 -25.50 -11.55
CA GLN A 141 12.84 -26.91 -11.41
C GLN A 141 14.31 -27.16 -11.79
N LEU A 142 14.81 -26.49 -12.83
CA LEU A 142 16.22 -26.62 -13.26
C LEU A 142 17.19 -26.09 -12.19
N GLY A 143 16.85 -24.98 -11.53
CA GLY A 143 17.60 -24.45 -10.40
C GLY A 143 17.65 -25.44 -9.24
N VAL A 144 16.51 -26.04 -8.90
CA VAL A 144 16.42 -27.07 -7.84
C VAL A 144 17.22 -28.33 -8.18
N ASP A 145 17.20 -28.78 -9.43
CA ASP A 145 17.96 -29.95 -9.88
C ASP A 145 19.48 -29.74 -9.79
N ASN A 146 19.92 -28.49 -9.95
CA ASN A 146 21.33 -28.08 -9.86
C ASN A 146 21.80 -27.75 -8.43
N LEU A 147 20.91 -27.79 -7.43
CA LEU A 147 21.31 -27.49 -6.05
C LEU A 147 22.37 -28.49 -5.56
N PRO A 148 23.40 -28.00 -4.84
CA PRO A 148 24.32 -28.86 -4.10
C PRO A 148 23.57 -29.58 -2.96
N ASP A 149 24.28 -30.35 -2.14
CA ASP A 149 23.75 -31.11 -0.99
C ASP A 149 22.45 -30.53 -0.39
N LYS A 150 21.33 -31.24 -0.62
CA LYS A 150 19.97 -30.83 -0.25
C LYS A 150 19.64 -31.12 1.22
N SER A 151 20.60 -31.61 2.01
CA SER A 151 20.37 -32.03 3.39
C SER A 151 19.90 -30.92 4.34
N ASN A 152 20.20 -29.65 4.04
CA ASN A 152 19.79 -28.49 4.87
C ASN A 152 19.05 -27.40 4.07
N ILE A 153 18.32 -27.82 3.04
CA ILE A 153 17.63 -26.93 2.10
C ILE A 153 16.24 -27.48 1.82
N THR A 154 15.23 -26.66 1.99
CA THR A 154 13.86 -26.93 1.53
C THR A 154 13.32 -25.69 0.81
N GLY A 155 12.10 -25.74 0.28
CA GLY A 155 11.53 -24.58 -0.39
C GLY A 155 10.36 -24.88 -1.32
N VAL A 156 9.94 -23.82 -1.98
CA VAL A 156 8.82 -23.79 -2.91
C VAL A 156 9.35 -23.55 -4.32
N ILE A 157 9.03 -24.46 -5.24
CA ILE A 157 9.43 -24.39 -6.64
C ILE A 157 8.52 -23.41 -7.38
N GLU A 158 9.13 -22.56 -8.19
CA GLU A 158 8.48 -21.73 -9.18
C GLU A 158 8.09 -22.57 -10.39
N ASP A 159 6.94 -23.22 -10.32
CA ASP A 159 6.40 -24.03 -11.40
C ASP A 159 5.68 -23.16 -12.43
N ILE A 160 6.39 -22.67 -13.43
CA ILE A 160 5.81 -21.90 -14.53
C ILE A 160 5.38 -22.87 -15.63
N ASP A 161 4.07 -22.93 -15.89
CA ASP A 161 3.51 -23.70 -17.01
C ASP A 161 2.46 -22.86 -17.77
N PRO A 162 2.72 -22.44 -19.01
CA PRO A 162 1.77 -21.67 -19.80
C PRO A 162 0.64 -22.53 -20.40
N VAL A 163 0.78 -23.86 -20.42
CA VAL A 163 -0.14 -24.77 -21.13
C VAL A 163 -1.57 -24.63 -20.61
N PRO A 164 -1.84 -24.66 -19.29
CA PRO A 164 -3.19 -24.48 -18.77
C PRO A 164 -3.81 -23.15 -19.21
N THR A 165 -3.05 -22.04 -19.16
CA THR A 165 -3.52 -20.72 -19.61
C THR A 165 -3.89 -20.73 -21.10
N VAL A 166 -3.08 -21.34 -21.96
CA VAL A 166 -3.36 -21.44 -23.39
C VAL A 166 -4.55 -22.36 -23.69
N GLU A 167 -4.71 -23.46 -22.95
CA GLU A 167 -5.90 -24.33 -23.06
C GLU A 167 -7.19 -23.59 -22.67
N MET A 168 -7.14 -22.77 -21.62
CA MET A 168 -8.26 -21.92 -21.22
C MET A 168 -8.58 -20.90 -22.31
N ALA A 169 -7.56 -20.23 -22.87
CA ALA A 169 -7.72 -19.30 -23.97
C ALA A 169 -8.34 -19.97 -25.21
N ARG A 170 -7.91 -21.19 -25.54
CA ARG A 170 -8.46 -22.01 -26.63
C ARG A 170 -9.92 -22.41 -26.37
N LYS A 171 -10.27 -22.74 -25.12
CA LYS A 171 -11.65 -23.08 -24.75
C LYS A 171 -12.59 -21.87 -24.88
N ILE A 172 -12.09 -20.69 -24.56
CA ILE A 172 -12.80 -19.41 -24.70
C ILE A 172 -12.93 -19.01 -26.18
N ASN A 173 -11.84 -19.16 -26.94
CA ASN A 173 -11.73 -18.83 -28.37
C ASN A 173 -11.24 -20.06 -29.18
N PRO A 174 -12.17 -20.89 -29.69
CA PRO A 174 -11.82 -22.08 -30.47
C PRO A 174 -10.98 -21.79 -31.73
N ASP A 175 -11.12 -20.59 -32.31
CA ASP A 175 -10.45 -20.18 -33.55
C ASP A 175 -9.02 -19.66 -33.33
N LEU A 176 -8.49 -19.73 -32.10
CA LEU A 176 -7.15 -19.25 -31.75
C LEU A 176 -6.05 -19.84 -32.66
N ARG A 177 -5.17 -19.02 -33.25
CA ARG A 177 -4.06 -19.51 -34.08
C ARG A 177 -2.74 -18.87 -33.71
N ASN A 178 -2.79 -17.61 -33.28
CA ASN A 178 -1.60 -16.80 -33.05
C ASN A 178 -1.45 -16.46 -31.56
N ILE A 179 -0.25 -16.64 -31.02
CA ILE A 179 0.07 -16.30 -29.63
C ILE A 179 1.27 -15.37 -29.65
N TYR A 180 1.09 -14.14 -29.17
CA TYR A 180 2.15 -13.15 -29.08
C TYR A 180 2.69 -13.12 -27.66
N VAL A 181 3.96 -13.46 -27.46
CA VAL A 181 4.56 -13.59 -26.12
C VAL A 181 5.37 -12.34 -25.80
N VAL A 182 4.97 -11.64 -24.74
CA VAL A 182 5.62 -10.43 -24.24
C VAL A 182 6.57 -10.80 -23.10
N TYR A 183 7.86 -10.56 -23.33
CA TYR A 183 8.95 -10.76 -22.38
C TYR A 183 10.11 -9.80 -22.71
N ASP A 184 10.97 -9.52 -21.74
CA ASP A 184 12.13 -8.64 -21.90
C ASP A 184 13.44 -9.40 -22.23
N ASN A 185 14.53 -8.64 -22.47
CA ASN A 185 15.87 -9.20 -22.75
C ASN A 185 16.75 -9.38 -21.51
N SER A 186 16.20 -9.28 -20.30
CA SER A 186 16.93 -9.64 -19.09
C SER A 186 17.11 -11.15 -18.99
N GLU A 187 18.02 -11.61 -18.12
CA GLU A 187 18.27 -13.04 -17.90
C GLU A 187 16.99 -13.83 -17.59
N SER A 188 16.16 -13.33 -16.67
CA SER A 188 14.89 -13.96 -16.29
C SER A 188 13.87 -13.92 -17.44
N GLY A 189 13.82 -12.81 -18.19
CA GLY A 189 12.93 -12.64 -19.35
C GLY A 189 13.26 -13.59 -20.49
N LEU A 190 14.54 -13.72 -20.84
CA LEU A 190 15.01 -14.65 -21.87
C LEU A 190 14.79 -16.11 -21.46
N SER A 191 15.08 -16.46 -20.20
CA SER A 191 14.88 -17.81 -19.67
C SER A 191 13.40 -18.20 -19.68
N THR A 192 12.54 -17.37 -19.09
CA THR A 192 11.09 -17.60 -19.01
C THR A 192 10.46 -17.59 -20.40
N GLY A 193 10.81 -16.61 -21.23
CA GLY A 193 10.34 -16.50 -22.61
C GLY A 193 10.68 -17.75 -23.43
N ALA A 194 11.92 -18.22 -23.38
CA ALA A 194 12.33 -19.43 -24.09
C ALA A 194 11.56 -20.68 -23.63
N MET A 195 11.36 -20.84 -22.31
CA MET A 195 10.61 -21.95 -21.74
C MET A 195 9.12 -21.90 -22.11
N VAL A 196 8.51 -20.71 -22.07
CA VAL A 196 7.10 -20.52 -22.45
C VAL A 196 6.90 -20.81 -23.94
N MET A 197 7.74 -20.23 -24.80
CA MET A 197 7.70 -20.46 -26.24
C MET A 197 7.83 -21.95 -26.57
N LYS A 198 8.81 -22.64 -25.96
CA LYS A 198 9.02 -24.08 -26.16
C LYS A 198 7.83 -24.92 -25.71
N SER A 199 7.23 -24.60 -24.56
CA SER A 199 6.09 -25.34 -24.00
C SER A 199 4.86 -25.22 -24.90
N ILE A 200 4.57 -24.01 -25.39
CA ILE A 200 3.44 -23.75 -26.29
C ILE A 200 3.65 -24.43 -27.66
N THR A 201 4.84 -24.33 -28.25
CA THR A 201 5.13 -24.98 -29.54
C THR A 201 5.12 -26.52 -29.43
N SER A 202 5.49 -27.07 -28.26
CA SER A 202 5.45 -28.52 -28.03
C SER A 202 4.03 -29.04 -27.75
N MET A 203 3.15 -28.20 -27.20
CA MET A 203 1.77 -28.54 -26.91
C MET A 203 0.96 -28.80 -28.18
N ASP A 204 0.98 -27.87 -29.13
CA ASP A 204 0.27 -28.00 -30.41
C ASP A 204 1.02 -27.26 -31.53
N PRO A 205 1.54 -27.97 -32.55
CA PRO A 205 2.25 -27.38 -33.68
C PRO A 205 1.40 -26.43 -34.54
N GLU A 206 0.08 -26.45 -34.41
CA GLU A 206 -0.81 -25.53 -35.16
C GLU A 206 -0.78 -24.09 -34.62
N PHE A 207 -0.25 -23.85 -33.42
CA PHE A 207 -0.06 -22.49 -32.91
C PHE A 207 1.14 -21.81 -33.55
N SER A 208 0.93 -20.60 -34.06
CA SER A 208 2.01 -19.69 -34.45
C SER A 208 2.35 -18.79 -33.26
N VAL A 209 3.57 -18.94 -32.72
CA VAL A 209 4.02 -18.21 -31.54
C VAL A 209 5.03 -17.14 -31.94
N TYR A 210 4.79 -15.89 -31.53
CA TYR A 210 5.58 -14.72 -31.94
C TYR A 210 6.23 -14.05 -30.72
N PRO A 211 7.57 -13.97 -30.65
CA PRO A 211 8.25 -13.25 -29.57
C PRO A 211 8.20 -11.74 -29.80
N MET A 212 7.98 -10.97 -28.74
CA MET A 212 7.91 -9.50 -28.79
C MET A 212 9.09 -8.78 -28.12
N ASN A 213 10.05 -9.50 -27.55
CA ASN A 213 11.21 -8.95 -26.82
C ASN A 213 12.14 -8.04 -27.65
N PHE A 214 12.04 -8.06 -28.98
CA PHE A 214 12.81 -7.20 -29.88
C PHE A 214 12.17 -5.83 -30.14
N LEU A 215 10.93 -5.62 -29.68
CA LEU A 215 10.16 -4.41 -29.91
C LEU A 215 10.32 -3.43 -28.73
N THR A 216 10.20 -2.14 -29.03
CA THR A 216 10.06 -1.10 -27.99
C THR A 216 8.67 -1.13 -27.38
N ASN A 217 8.45 -0.50 -26.22
CA ASN A 217 7.12 -0.43 -25.61
C ASN A 217 6.07 0.14 -26.58
N GLU A 218 6.39 1.25 -27.25
CA GLU A 218 5.49 1.88 -28.23
C GLU A 218 5.15 0.95 -29.39
N GLN A 219 6.13 0.17 -29.87
CA GLN A 219 5.92 -0.80 -30.94
C GLN A 219 5.06 -1.99 -30.49
N ILE A 220 5.22 -2.46 -29.26
CA ILE A 220 4.36 -3.51 -28.68
C ILE A 220 2.92 -2.99 -28.60
N ILE A 221 2.72 -1.80 -28.03
CA ILE A 221 1.39 -1.16 -27.92
C ILE A 221 0.74 -1.00 -29.30
N GLN A 222 1.47 -0.49 -30.28
CA GLN A 222 0.97 -0.38 -31.65
C GLN A 222 0.62 -1.74 -32.25
N LYS A 223 1.45 -2.77 -32.01
CA LYS A 223 1.21 -4.13 -32.53
C LYS A 223 -0.04 -4.74 -31.92
N VAL A 224 -0.22 -4.69 -30.60
CA VAL A 224 -1.37 -5.31 -29.91
C VAL A 224 -2.70 -4.65 -30.25
N SER A 225 -2.71 -3.36 -30.59
CA SER A 225 -3.94 -2.64 -30.99
C SER A 225 -4.52 -3.08 -32.35
N THR A 226 -3.74 -3.81 -33.15
CA THR A 226 -4.11 -4.21 -34.52
C THR A 226 -4.22 -5.73 -34.71
N LEU A 227 -4.11 -6.51 -33.63
CA LEU A 227 -4.19 -7.96 -33.70
C LEU A 227 -5.59 -8.43 -34.08
N SER A 228 -5.64 -9.51 -34.87
CA SER A 228 -6.87 -10.17 -35.30
C SER A 228 -7.47 -11.02 -34.17
N SER A 229 -8.77 -11.28 -34.24
CA SER A 229 -9.53 -12.01 -33.21
C SER A 229 -9.11 -13.48 -33.03
N ASP A 230 -8.29 -14.03 -33.92
CA ASP A 230 -7.66 -15.36 -33.81
C ASP A 230 -6.34 -15.31 -33.02
N SER A 231 -6.04 -14.20 -32.35
CA SER A 231 -4.81 -13.97 -31.61
C SER A 231 -5.05 -13.76 -30.12
N ILE A 232 -4.06 -14.05 -29.30
CA ILE A 232 -3.96 -13.57 -27.91
C ILE A 232 -2.57 -12.99 -27.65
N VAL A 233 -2.47 -12.19 -26.61
CA VAL A 233 -1.19 -11.78 -26.03
C VAL A 233 -0.98 -12.59 -24.76
N LEU A 234 0.23 -13.13 -24.56
CA LEU A 234 0.64 -13.80 -23.33
C LEU A 234 1.82 -13.04 -22.73
N MET A 235 1.57 -12.35 -21.62
CA MET A 235 2.58 -11.57 -20.90
C MET A 235 3.23 -12.44 -19.82
N THR A 236 4.56 -12.39 -19.78
CA THR A 236 5.39 -13.11 -18.81
C THR A 236 6.08 -12.12 -17.87
N THR A 237 7.39 -12.20 -17.68
CA THR A 237 8.17 -11.17 -16.98
C THR A 237 8.56 -10.06 -17.96
N TYR A 238 8.35 -8.80 -17.58
CA TYR A 238 8.73 -7.65 -18.41
C TYR A 238 9.25 -6.49 -17.55
N TYR A 239 10.53 -6.16 -17.72
CA TYR A 239 11.27 -5.18 -16.92
C TYR A 239 11.78 -4.01 -17.77
N SER A 240 12.26 -4.30 -18.99
CA SER A 240 12.81 -3.32 -19.89
C SER A 240 12.48 -3.65 -21.33
N ASP A 241 12.33 -2.62 -22.15
CA ASP A 241 12.12 -2.80 -23.59
C ASP A 241 13.42 -3.13 -24.35
N SER A 242 13.33 -3.26 -25.67
CA SER A 242 14.49 -3.57 -26.51
C SER A 242 15.58 -2.49 -26.54
N THR A 243 15.31 -1.28 -26.05
CA THR A 243 16.29 -0.19 -25.89
C THR A 243 16.97 -0.18 -24.52
N GLY A 244 16.52 -1.04 -23.60
CA GLY A 244 16.93 -1.04 -22.20
C GLY A 244 16.17 -0.02 -21.34
N ARG A 245 15.11 0.59 -21.86
CA ARG A 245 14.27 1.49 -21.08
C ARG A 245 13.47 0.69 -20.05
N ILE A 246 13.76 0.92 -18.78
CA ILE A 246 13.07 0.29 -17.66
C ILE A 246 11.67 0.89 -17.53
N THR A 247 10.66 0.05 -17.31
CA THR A 247 9.27 0.47 -17.05
C THR A 247 8.70 -0.34 -15.89
N GLU A 248 7.88 0.30 -15.05
CA GLU A 248 7.15 -0.41 -14.00
C GLU A 248 6.17 -1.41 -14.62
N PHE A 249 6.16 -2.64 -14.10
CA PHE A 249 5.37 -3.74 -14.66
C PHE A 249 3.87 -3.39 -14.73
N ASP A 250 3.30 -2.90 -13.63
CA ASP A 250 1.86 -2.61 -13.50
C ASP A 250 1.41 -1.52 -14.48
N ARG A 251 2.27 -0.51 -14.67
CA ARG A 251 2.05 0.54 -15.65
C ARG A 251 2.04 -0.03 -17.07
N PHE A 252 3.08 -0.78 -17.44
CA PHE A 252 3.18 -1.33 -18.80
C PHE A 252 2.07 -2.36 -19.07
N SER A 253 1.76 -3.21 -18.09
CA SER A 253 0.64 -4.15 -18.14
C SER A 253 -0.68 -3.43 -18.35
N SER A 254 -0.92 -2.31 -17.64
CA SER A 254 -2.15 -1.52 -17.81
C SER A 254 -2.23 -0.90 -19.21
N GLU A 255 -1.15 -0.26 -19.66
CA GLU A 255 -1.07 0.32 -21.01
C GLU A 255 -1.27 -0.74 -22.11
N LEU A 256 -0.68 -1.93 -21.94
CA LEU A 256 -0.82 -3.08 -22.82
C LEU A 256 -2.25 -3.60 -22.86
N GLY A 257 -2.84 -3.81 -21.69
CA GLY A 257 -4.23 -4.21 -21.53
C GLY A 257 -5.17 -3.24 -22.23
N GLU A 258 -5.13 -1.96 -21.87
CA GLU A 258 -6.00 -0.90 -22.42
C GLU A 258 -5.89 -0.75 -23.94
N SER A 259 -4.69 -0.92 -24.50
CA SER A 259 -4.44 -0.72 -25.93
C SER A 259 -4.69 -1.98 -26.77
N SER A 260 -4.70 -3.16 -26.17
CA SER A 260 -4.83 -4.42 -26.91
C SER A 260 -6.22 -4.63 -27.52
N SER A 261 -6.28 -5.06 -28.78
CA SER A 261 -7.53 -5.46 -29.45
C SER A 261 -7.96 -6.89 -29.10
N VAL A 262 -7.10 -7.65 -28.42
CA VAL A 262 -7.32 -9.05 -28.03
C VAL A 262 -7.03 -9.26 -26.53
N PRO A 263 -7.58 -10.31 -25.89
CA PRO A 263 -7.29 -10.60 -24.49
C PRO A 263 -5.79 -10.78 -24.19
N VAL A 264 -5.32 -10.11 -23.12
CA VAL A 264 -3.95 -10.19 -22.62
C VAL A 264 -3.90 -11.16 -21.44
N TYR A 265 -3.46 -12.39 -21.68
CA TYR A 265 -3.28 -13.41 -20.65
C TYR A 265 -1.94 -13.22 -19.96
N HIS A 266 -1.86 -13.62 -18.69
CA HIS A 266 -0.63 -13.57 -17.90
C HIS A 266 -0.26 -14.98 -17.43
N ILE A 267 0.97 -15.14 -16.94
CA ILE A 267 1.40 -16.34 -16.21
C ILE A 267 1.65 -16.08 -14.71
N TYR A 268 1.69 -14.80 -14.31
CA TYR A 268 1.80 -14.38 -12.90
C TYR A 268 0.61 -13.54 -12.48
N ASP A 269 0.28 -13.55 -11.19
CA ASP A 269 -0.91 -12.87 -10.65
C ASP A 269 -0.72 -11.38 -10.35
N PHE A 270 0.51 -10.88 -10.27
CA PHE A 270 0.78 -9.44 -10.09
C PHE A 270 0.36 -8.54 -11.26
N GLY A 271 -0.07 -9.11 -12.40
CA GLY A 271 -0.73 -8.35 -13.47
C GLY A 271 -2.23 -8.14 -13.28
N LEU A 272 -2.85 -8.83 -12.32
CA LEU A 272 -4.29 -8.73 -12.04
C LEU A 272 -4.66 -7.31 -11.59
N GLY A 273 -5.78 -6.77 -12.12
CA GLY A 273 -6.17 -5.39 -11.89
C GLY A 273 -5.40 -4.33 -12.70
N HIS A 274 -4.36 -4.75 -13.42
CA HIS A 274 -3.49 -3.91 -14.25
C HIS A 274 -3.55 -4.34 -15.72
N GLY A 275 -4.75 -4.58 -16.26
CA GLY A 275 -4.94 -4.92 -17.68
C GLY A 275 -4.81 -6.41 -18.03
N ALA A 276 -4.49 -7.29 -17.08
CA ALA A 276 -4.51 -8.73 -17.29
C ALA A 276 -5.95 -9.26 -17.44
N PHE A 277 -6.21 -10.02 -18.50
CA PHE A 277 -7.48 -10.71 -18.75
C PHE A 277 -7.70 -11.87 -17.76
N GLY A 278 -6.65 -12.63 -17.47
CA GLY A 278 -6.68 -13.79 -16.59
C GLY A 278 -5.73 -14.91 -17.03
N GLY A 279 -5.84 -16.07 -16.38
CA GLY A 279 -5.07 -17.26 -16.69
C GLY A 279 -5.00 -18.25 -15.52
N ASP A 280 -4.16 -19.27 -15.67
CA ASP A 280 -3.63 -20.08 -14.57
C ASP A 280 -2.35 -19.40 -14.08
N LEU A 281 -2.49 -18.58 -13.06
CA LEU A 281 -1.49 -17.59 -12.67
C LEU A 281 -0.70 -18.07 -11.46
N LEU A 282 0.61 -18.02 -11.55
CA LEU A 282 1.51 -18.27 -10.43
C LEU A 282 1.45 -17.09 -9.45
N SER A 283 1.26 -17.39 -8.17
CA SER A 283 1.06 -16.38 -7.13
C SER A 283 2.29 -16.19 -6.25
N GLY A 284 2.86 -14.98 -6.29
CA GLY A 284 3.99 -14.61 -5.44
C GLY A 284 3.61 -14.66 -3.96
N THR A 285 2.43 -14.14 -3.62
CA THR A 285 1.91 -14.15 -2.24
C THR A 285 1.71 -15.56 -1.71
N ILE A 286 1.16 -16.49 -2.51
CA ILE A 286 0.99 -17.88 -2.06
C ILE A 286 2.34 -18.58 -1.90
N GLN A 287 3.28 -18.37 -2.81
CA GLN A 287 4.65 -18.91 -2.65
C GLN A 287 5.31 -18.38 -1.38
N GLY A 288 5.17 -17.07 -1.12
CA GLY A 288 5.67 -16.43 0.09
C GLY A 288 5.07 -17.04 1.35
N ARG A 289 3.75 -17.26 1.38
CA ARG A 289 3.09 -17.90 2.53
C ARG A 289 3.59 -19.32 2.77
N LYS A 290 3.66 -20.14 1.72
CA LYS A 290 4.15 -21.52 1.82
C LYS A 290 5.60 -21.60 2.29
N SER A 291 6.47 -20.74 1.80
CA SER A 291 7.86 -20.68 2.28
C SER A 291 7.93 -20.20 3.73
N GLY A 292 7.11 -19.21 4.13
CA GLY A 292 6.94 -18.83 5.53
C GLY A 292 6.47 -19.99 6.43
N GLU A 293 5.50 -20.79 6.00
CA GLU A 293 5.01 -21.96 6.72
C GLU A 293 6.12 -23.01 6.90
N MET A 294 6.93 -23.24 5.86
CA MET A 294 8.10 -24.13 5.94
C MET A 294 9.15 -23.59 6.93
N ALA A 295 9.41 -22.28 6.94
CA ALA A 295 10.31 -21.67 7.91
C ALA A 295 9.78 -21.85 9.35
N LEU A 296 8.48 -21.62 9.60
CA LEU A 296 7.89 -21.86 10.92
C LEU A 296 8.02 -23.32 11.37
N ARG A 297 7.90 -24.30 10.46
CA ARG A 297 8.14 -25.71 10.80
C ARG A 297 9.57 -25.94 11.27
N ILE A 298 10.55 -25.29 10.64
CA ILE A 298 11.96 -25.35 11.04
C ILE A 298 12.18 -24.71 12.40
N LEU A 299 11.63 -23.51 12.63
CA LEU A 299 11.70 -22.84 13.94
C LEU A 299 11.07 -23.68 15.06
N ASN A 300 10.02 -24.44 14.75
CA ASN A 300 9.39 -25.39 15.67
C ASN A 300 10.17 -26.72 15.85
N GLY A 301 11.38 -26.83 15.29
CA GLY A 301 12.32 -27.94 15.53
C GLY A 301 12.30 -29.05 14.47
N GLU A 302 11.57 -28.91 13.36
CA GLU A 302 11.65 -29.85 12.24
C GLU A 302 12.92 -29.60 11.41
N LYS A 303 13.56 -30.66 10.91
CA LYS A 303 14.74 -30.51 10.07
C LYS A 303 14.33 -30.14 8.65
N ALA A 304 15.07 -29.24 8.01
CA ALA A 304 14.85 -28.88 6.61
C ALA A 304 14.85 -30.10 5.66
N SER A 305 15.66 -31.14 5.94
CA SER A 305 15.67 -32.40 5.17
C SER A 305 14.35 -33.16 5.19
N ASP A 306 13.55 -32.99 6.22
CA ASP A 306 12.31 -33.74 6.44
C ASP A 306 11.11 -33.01 5.82
N ILE A 307 11.29 -31.74 5.45
CA ILE A 307 10.29 -30.91 4.78
C ILE A 307 10.46 -31.05 3.25
N PRO A 308 9.47 -31.61 2.54
CA PRO A 308 9.60 -31.84 1.10
C PRO A 308 9.56 -30.51 0.33
N ILE A 309 10.47 -30.37 -0.62
CA ILE A 309 10.41 -29.31 -1.64
C ILE A 309 9.13 -29.52 -2.47
N THR A 310 8.29 -28.49 -2.61
CA THR A 310 6.99 -28.60 -3.29
C THR A 310 6.82 -27.59 -4.41
N ALA A 311 6.09 -27.99 -5.45
CA ALA A 311 5.61 -27.13 -6.53
C ALA A 311 4.08 -26.91 -6.48
N SER A 312 3.35 -27.67 -5.64
CA SER A 312 1.89 -27.73 -5.72
C SER A 312 1.21 -26.52 -5.07
N ASP A 313 0.01 -26.19 -5.57
CA ASP A 313 -0.93 -25.21 -5.01
C ASP A 313 -0.34 -23.80 -4.82
N THR A 314 0.53 -23.37 -5.73
CA THR A 314 1.07 -22.01 -5.83
C THR A 314 0.38 -21.19 -6.93
N LYS A 315 -0.54 -21.81 -7.68
CA LYS A 315 -1.25 -21.24 -8.82
C LYS A 315 -2.72 -20.97 -8.49
N ARG A 316 -3.30 -19.98 -9.17
CA ARG A 316 -4.72 -19.63 -9.09
C ARG A 316 -5.29 -19.44 -10.49
N LYS A 317 -6.47 -20.00 -10.72
CA LYS A 317 -7.23 -19.77 -11.95
C LYS A 317 -8.06 -18.52 -11.76
N VAL A 318 -7.62 -17.39 -12.30
CA VAL A 318 -8.25 -16.08 -12.04
C VAL A 318 -8.53 -15.35 -13.33
N PHE A 319 -9.68 -14.70 -13.41
CA PHE A 319 -10.07 -13.81 -14.51
C PHE A 319 -10.60 -12.47 -14.00
N ASP A 320 -10.32 -11.40 -14.74
CA ASP A 320 -10.82 -10.07 -14.42
C ASP A 320 -12.19 -9.83 -15.07
N TYR A 321 -13.19 -9.50 -14.23
CA TYR A 321 -14.55 -9.22 -14.70
C TYR A 321 -14.64 -8.04 -15.68
N ASN A 322 -13.84 -6.99 -15.50
CA ASN A 322 -13.85 -5.82 -16.37
C ASN A 322 -13.38 -6.18 -17.78
N GLU A 323 -12.31 -6.99 -17.87
CA GLU A 323 -11.78 -7.48 -19.13
C GLU A 323 -12.71 -8.50 -19.80
N LEU A 324 -13.34 -9.40 -19.01
CA LEU A 324 -14.39 -10.29 -19.51
C LEU A 324 -15.53 -9.52 -20.17
N LYS A 325 -15.98 -8.43 -19.53
CA LYS A 325 -17.03 -7.55 -20.07
C LYS A 325 -16.56 -6.83 -21.33
N ARG A 326 -15.32 -6.31 -21.34
CA ARG A 326 -14.74 -5.60 -22.49
C ARG A 326 -14.69 -6.47 -23.74
N PHE A 327 -14.29 -7.74 -23.60
CA PHE A 327 -14.23 -8.69 -24.72
C PHE A 327 -15.54 -9.45 -24.95
N GLY A 328 -16.61 -9.16 -24.20
CA GLY A 328 -17.92 -9.78 -24.37
C GLY A 328 -17.95 -11.28 -24.02
N ILE A 329 -17.09 -11.73 -23.11
CA ILE A 329 -16.96 -13.13 -22.70
C ILE A 329 -17.83 -13.39 -21.48
N SER A 330 -18.78 -14.32 -21.61
CA SER A 330 -19.64 -14.73 -20.50
C SER A 330 -18.86 -15.57 -19.48
N VAL A 331 -19.09 -15.31 -18.20
CA VAL A 331 -18.56 -16.09 -17.07
C VAL A 331 -18.80 -17.61 -17.21
N HIS A 332 -19.91 -18.02 -17.84
CA HIS A 332 -20.22 -19.44 -18.04
C HIS A 332 -19.30 -20.15 -19.04
N LYS A 333 -18.53 -19.42 -19.86
CA LYS A 333 -17.52 -19.99 -20.76
C LYS A 333 -16.20 -20.28 -20.05
N LEU A 334 -16.02 -19.77 -18.83
CA LEU A 334 -14.78 -19.96 -18.08
C LEU A 334 -14.64 -21.41 -17.58
N PRO A 335 -13.41 -21.90 -17.37
CA PRO A 335 -13.16 -23.19 -16.75
C PRO A 335 -13.80 -23.30 -15.35
N GLU A 336 -14.20 -24.51 -14.96
CA GLU A 336 -14.68 -24.75 -13.59
C GLU A 336 -13.58 -24.46 -12.56
N GLY A 337 -13.98 -23.89 -11.42
CA GLY A 337 -13.05 -23.48 -10.36
C GLY A 337 -12.31 -22.16 -10.63
N SER A 338 -12.67 -21.42 -11.68
CA SER A 338 -12.11 -20.09 -11.94
C SER A 338 -12.64 -19.06 -10.94
N GLU A 339 -11.74 -18.35 -10.30
CA GLU A 339 -12.00 -17.16 -9.51
C GLU A 339 -12.20 -15.94 -10.41
N ILE A 340 -13.09 -15.04 -10.00
CA ILE A 340 -13.41 -13.82 -10.75
C ILE A 340 -13.21 -12.62 -9.83
N ILE A 341 -12.24 -11.78 -10.16
CA ILE A 341 -11.98 -10.54 -9.46
C ILE A 341 -12.72 -9.38 -10.13
N ASN A 342 -12.85 -8.25 -9.43
CA ASN A 342 -13.53 -7.04 -9.92
C ASN A 342 -15.00 -7.23 -10.33
N LYS A 343 -15.66 -8.31 -9.87
CA LYS A 343 -17.09 -8.54 -10.10
C LYS A 343 -17.90 -7.46 -9.34
N PRO A 344 -18.82 -6.73 -10.01
CA PRO A 344 -19.66 -5.74 -9.35
C PRO A 344 -20.55 -6.40 -8.31
N PHE A 345 -20.74 -5.69 -7.20
CA PHE A 345 -21.58 -6.15 -6.10
C PHE A 345 -23.01 -6.45 -6.57
N SER A 346 -23.48 -7.66 -6.31
CA SER A 346 -24.87 -8.09 -6.56
C SER A 346 -25.59 -8.31 -5.24
N PHE A 347 -26.46 -7.37 -4.86
CA PHE A 347 -27.24 -7.43 -3.62
C PHE A 347 -28.01 -8.75 -3.48
N TYR A 348 -28.56 -9.27 -4.58
CA TYR A 348 -29.31 -10.52 -4.58
C TYR A 348 -28.41 -11.75 -4.36
N GLU A 349 -27.23 -11.82 -4.99
CA GLU A 349 -26.33 -12.98 -4.80
C GLU A 349 -25.77 -13.01 -3.37
N THR A 350 -25.33 -11.86 -2.86
CA THR A 350 -24.76 -11.76 -1.51
C THR A 350 -25.78 -12.04 -0.41
N TYR A 351 -27.03 -11.57 -0.58
CA TYR A 351 -28.08 -11.70 0.44
C TYR A 351 -29.20 -12.67 0.07
N ARG A 352 -28.94 -13.63 -0.83
CA ARG A 352 -29.96 -14.57 -1.33
C ARG A 352 -30.77 -15.23 -0.22
N THR A 353 -30.08 -15.73 0.81
CA THR A 353 -30.69 -16.41 1.96
C THR A 353 -31.58 -15.47 2.77
N LEU A 354 -31.14 -14.23 2.99
CA LEU A 354 -31.89 -13.21 3.72
C LEU A 354 -33.16 -12.81 2.95
N VAL A 355 -33.03 -12.56 1.64
CA VAL A 355 -34.17 -12.22 0.76
C VAL A 355 -35.21 -13.34 0.76
N LEU A 356 -34.78 -14.61 0.62
CA LEU A 356 -35.69 -15.75 0.66
C LEU A 356 -36.36 -15.91 2.03
N SER A 357 -35.62 -15.65 3.12
CA SER A 357 -36.15 -15.71 4.49
C SER A 357 -37.22 -14.64 4.74
N ILE A 358 -37.02 -13.42 4.26
CA ILE A 358 -37.99 -12.33 4.35
C ILE A 358 -39.27 -12.66 3.56
N ILE A 359 -39.13 -13.19 2.34
CA ILE A 359 -40.29 -13.61 1.52
C ILE A 359 -41.09 -14.71 2.23
N ALA A 360 -40.41 -15.69 2.82
CA ALA A 360 -41.06 -16.75 3.60
C ALA A 360 -41.82 -16.18 4.82
N ALA A 361 -41.20 -15.28 5.58
CA ALA A 361 -41.82 -14.63 6.74
C ALA A 361 -43.08 -13.83 6.38
N PHE A 362 -43.04 -13.06 5.28
CA PHE A 362 -44.20 -12.33 4.78
C PHE A 362 -45.34 -13.27 4.36
N THR A 363 -45.00 -14.40 3.75
CA THR A 363 -46.00 -15.39 3.32
C THR A 363 -46.72 -16.01 4.51
N VAL A 364 -45.99 -16.32 5.60
CA VAL A 364 -46.57 -16.81 6.86
C VAL A 364 -47.48 -15.76 7.49
N LEU A 365 -47.03 -14.50 7.54
CA LEU A 365 -47.80 -13.41 8.13
C LEU A 365 -49.13 -13.17 7.40
N VAL A 366 -49.10 -13.16 6.06
CA VAL A 366 -50.31 -12.97 5.23
C VAL A 366 -51.29 -14.13 5.45
N THR A 367 -50.78 -15.37 5.53
CA THR A 367 -51.61 -16.55 5.79
C THR A 367 -52.28 -16.46 7.17
N PHE A 368 -51.54 -16.03 8.19
CA PHE A 368 -52.07 -15.84 9.54
C PHE A 368 -53.18 -14.78 9.59
N ILE A 369 -53.00 -13.65 8.90
CA ILE A 369 -54.01 -12.58 8.83
C ILE A 369 -55.32 -13.11 8.21
N LEU A 370 -55.23 -13.92 7.16
CA LEU A 370 -56.42 -14.52 6.51
C LEU A 370 -57.17 -15.48 7.45
N VAL A 371 -56.45 -16.30 8.22
CA VAL A 371 -57.04 -17.20 9.23
C VAL A 371 -57.74 -16.40 10.33
N LEU A 372 -57.13 -15.31 10.80
CA LEU A 372 -57.70 -14.45 11.82
C LEU A 372 -59.01 -13.79 11.35
N LEU A 373 -59.04 -13.31 10.10
CA LEU A 373 -60.24 -12.72 9.50
C LEU A 373 -61.38 -13.73 9.38
N PHE A 374 -61.07 -14.99 9.02
CA PHE A 374 -62.05 -16.07 8.99
C PHE A 374 -62.62 -16.38 10.39
N TYR A 375 -61.76 -16.44 11.41
CA TYR A 375 -62.17 -16.68 12.80
C TYR A 375 -63.11 -15.59 13.33
N VAL A 376 -62.82 -14.31 13.04
CA VAL A 376 -63.68 -13.19 13.45
C VAL A 376 -65.08 -13.29 12.81
N GLN A 377 -65.17 -13.73 11.56
CA GLN A 377 -66.47 -13.98 10.92
C GLN A 377 -67.25 -15.13 11.57
N LEU A 378 -66.55 -16.18 12.01
CA LEU A 378 -67.15 -17.33 12.70
C LEU A 378 -67.78 -16.92 14.03
N VAL A 379 -67.09 -16.12 14.84
CA VAL A 379 -67.58 -15.68 16.17
C VAL A 379 -68.82 -14.79 16.05
N LYS A 380 -68.90 -13.92 15.02
CA LYS A 380 -70.10 -13.12 14.76
C LYS A 380 -71.34 -13.99 14.45
N ARG A 381 -71.18 -15.11 13.75
CA ARG A 381 -72.28 -16.06 13.49
C ARG A 381 -72.74 -16.79 14.76
N ILE A 382 -71.85 -17.03 15.72
CA ILE A 382 -72.17 -17.71 16.98
C ILE A 382 -73.01 -16.80 17.89
N ARG A 383 -72.71 -15.50 17.96
CA ARG A 383 -73.48 -14.55 18.79
C ARG A 383 -74.93 -14.35 18.29
N ALA A 384 -75.15 -14.35 16.98
CA ALA A 384 -76.49 -14.27 16.40
C ALA A 384 -77.37 -15.51 16.73
N LYS A 385 -76.77 -16.66 17.08
CA LYS A 385 -77.51 -17.86 17.51
C LYS A 385 -77.95 -17.80 18.98
N LEU A 386 -77.31 -16.97 19.80
CA LEU A 386 -77.59 -16.88 21.24
C LEU A 386 -78.88 -16.10 21.52
N GLU A 387 -79.23 -15.15 20.66
CA GLU A 387 -80.44 -14.34 20.76
C GLU A 387 -81.72 -15.17 20.50
N LYS A 388 -81.60 -16.25 19.70
CA LYS A 388 -82.63 -17.28 19.50
C LYS A 388 -82.80 -18.22 20.72
N SER A 389 -81.91 -18.16 21.70
CA SER A 389 -81.90 -19.05 22.87
C SER A 389 -82.86 -18.59 24.00
N ASN A 390 -83.42 -17.39 23.93
CA ASN A 390 -84.38 -16.92 24.95
C ASN A 390 -85.84 -17.36 24.66
N GLU A 391 -86.22 -17.58 23.40
CA GLU A 391 -87.46 -18.33 23.06
C GLU A 391 -87.32 -19.83 23.43
N ARG A 392 -86.08 -20.32 23.52
CA ARG A 392 -85.71 -21.70 23.85
C ARG A 392 -86.02 -22.07 25.30
N PHE A 393 -86.25 -21.12 26.23
CA PHE A 393 -86.52 -21.44 27.64
C PHE A 393 -87.86 -22.19 27.85
N GLY A 394 -88.85 -21.98 26.97
CA GLY A 394 -90.09 -22.77 26.93
C GLY A 394 -89.89 -24.19 26.37
N LEU A 395 -88.90 -24.37 25.48
CA LEU A 395 -88.38 -25.67 25.03
C LEU A 395 -87.39 -26.30 26.04
N ALA A 396 -86.79 -25.51 26.92
CA ALA A 396 -85.65 -25.88 27.76
C ALA A 396 -85.99 -26.83 28.91
N ALA A 397 -87.27 -27.06 29.24
CA ALA A 397 -87.64 -28.16 30.13
C ALA A 397 -87.76 -29.51 29.39
N PHE A 398 -88.01 -29.49 28.07
CA PHE A 398 -88.18 -30.68 27.22
C PHE A 398 -86.93 -31.03 26.39
N GLY A 399 -86.02 -30.07 26.17
CA GLY A 399 -84.81 -30.25 25.35
C GLY A 399 -83.49 -30.07 26.10
N SER A 400 -83.49 -30.10 27.43
CA SER A 400 -82.27 -29.98 28.25
C SER A 400 -81.67 -31.32 28.69
N ASP A 401 -82.29 -32.45 28.33
CA ASP A 401 -82.03 -33.78 28.92
C ASP A 401 -81.92 -33.76 30.46
N ALA A 402 -82.45 -32.70 31.08
CA ALA A 402 -82.42 -32.51 32.51
C ALA A 402 -83.53 -33.36 33.08
N VAL A 403 -83.14 -34.30 33.92
CA VAL A 403 -84.08 -35.11 34.66
C VAL A 403 -84.75 -34.21 35.68
N ILE A 404 -86.07 -34.08 35.59
CA ILE A 404 -86.88 -33.46 36.62
C ILE A 404 -87.16 -34.54 37.67
N TRP A 405 -86.81 -34.24 38.90
CA TRP A 405 -87.10 -35.11 40.03
C TRP A 405 -87.86 -34.36 41.10
N ASP A 406 -88.73 -35.09 41.77
CA ASP A 406 -89.62 -34.53 42.78
C ASP A 406 -89.96 -35.62 43.79
N VAL A 407 -90.02 -35.28 45.06
CA VAL A 407 -90.47 -36.22 46.10
C VAL A 407 -91.53 -35.57 46.97
N ASP A 408 -92.64 -36.28 47.11
CA ASP A 408 -93.63 -36.00 48.14
C ASP A 408 -93.07 -36.45 49.50
N MET A 409 -92.90 -35.51 50.42
CA MET A 409 -92.23 -35.76 51.69
C MET A 409 -93.14 -36.45 52.72
N ALA A 410 -94.45 -36.55 52.47
CA ALA A 410 -95.40 -37.26 53.31
C ALA A 410 -95.53 -38.74 52.92
N THR A 411 -95.51 -39.06 51.62
CA THR A 411 -95.59 -40.44 51.11
C THR A 411 -94.22 -41.06 50.83
N MET A 412 -93.15 -40.25 50.76
CA MET A 412 -91.80 -40.63 50.33
C MET A 412 -91.78 -41.31 48.95
N GLU A 413 -92.64 -40.82 48.07
CA GLU A 413 -92.76 -41.25 46.68
C GLU A 413 -91.97 -40.30 45.78
N TYR A 414 -90.96 -40.85 45.11
CA TYR A 414 -90.09 -40.12 44.20
C TYR A 414 -90.61 -40.22 42.77
N TYR A 415 -90.83 -39.08 42.15
CA TYR A 415 -91.06 -38.94 40.73
C TYR A 415 -89.76 -38.56 40.04
N PHE A 416 -89.44 -39.24 38.94
CA PHE A 416 -88.42 -38.84 37.98
C PHE A 416 -89.06 -38.73 36.59
N SER A 417 -88.65 -37.74 35.78
CA SER A 417 -89.08 -37.62 34.39
C SER A 417 -88.53 -38.77 33.53
N ASP A 418 -89.17 -39.05 32.38
CA ASP A 418 -88.81 -40.16 31.49
C ASP A 418 -87.32 -40.17 31.09
N SER A 419 -86.71 -39.00 30.92
CA SER A 419 -85.28 -38.86 30.60
C SER A 419 -84.35 -39.54 31.61
N TRP A 420 -84.76 -39.75 32.87
CA TRP A 420 -83.92 -40.40 33.87
C TRP A 420 -83.73 -41.89 33.58
N TYR A 421 -84.83 -42.53 33.19
CA TYR A 421 -84.89 -43.93 32.80
C TYR A 421 -84.12 -44.14 31.49
N GLU A 422 -84.25 -43.23 30.53
CA GLU A 422 -83.51 -43.26 29.26
C GLU A 422 -81.98 -43.11 29.46
N ILE A 423 -81.53 -42.17 30.29
CA ILE A 423 -80.08 -41.90 30.48
C ILE A 423 -79.38 -43.03 31.23
N LEU A 424 -80.04 -43.64 32.22
CA LEU A 424 -79.47 -44.72 33.02
C LEU A 424 -79.75 -46.12 32.45
N GLY A 425 -80.71 -46.24 31.53
CA GLY A 425 -81.08 -47.46 30.83
C GLY A 425 -81.94 -48.44 31.62
N TYR A 426 -82.68 -47.96 32.64
CA TYR A 426 -83.62 -48.77 33.43
C TYR A 426 -85.06 -48.56 32.95
N GLU A 427 -85.90 -49.58 33.04
CA GLU A 427 -87.35 -49.45 32.86
C GLU A 427 -88.02 -48.92 34.16
N ARG A 428 -89.22 -48.33 34.05
CA ARG A 428 -89.91 -47.65 35.17
C ARG A 428 -90.22 -48.56 36.38
N ASP A 429 -90.33 -49.86 36.19
CA ASP A 429 -90.61 -50.86 37.23
C ASP A 429 -89.34 -51.53 37.79
N GLU A 430 -88.16 -51.26 37.21
CA GLU A 430 -86.87 -51.82 37.65
C GLU A 430 -86.23 -51.05 38.82
N VAL A 431 -86.66 -49.81 39.05
CA VAL A 431 -86.21 -48.98 40.19
C VAL A 431 -87.41 -48.63 41.07
N GLY A 432 -87.34 -48.96 42.36
CA GLY A 432 -88.41 -48.65 43.30
C GLY A 432 -88.56 -47.14 43.56
N GLU A 433 -89.66 -46.55 43.08
CA GLU A 433 -90.02 -45.14 43.32
C GLU A 433 -90.42 -44.84 44.78
N LYS A 434 -90.76 -45.87 45.56
CA LYS A 434 -91.08 -45.76 46.99
C LYS A 434 -89.86 -45.95 47.87
N TYR A 435 -89.71 -45.11 48.89
CA TYR A 435 -88.66 -45.18 49.93
C TYR A 435 -87.21 -44.98 49.43
N GLY A 436 -87.00 -44.47 48.21
CA GLY A 436 -85.69 -43.98 47.75
C GLY A 436 -84.76 -45.02 47.12
N GLY A 437 -85.30 -45.97 46.34
CA GLY A 437 -84.53 -47.03 45.66
C GLY A 437 -83.43 -46.54 44.70
N TRP A 438 -83.47 -45.27 44.28
CA TRP A 438 -82.40 -44.66 43.47
C TRP A 438 -81.06 -44.55 44.21
N ARG A 439 -81.04 -44.60 45.54
CA ARG A 439 -79.81 -44.48 46.35
C ARG A 439 -78.84 -45.64 46.13
N ASP A 440 -79.35 -46.83 45.81
CA ASP A 440 -78.54 -48.01 45.51
C ASP A 440 -77.72 -47.87 44.21
N LEU A 441 -78.03 -46.84 43.41
CA LEU A 441 -77.34 -46.54 42.16
C LEU A 441 -76.18 -45.54 42.35
N VAL A 442 -76.05 -44.90 43.51
CA VAL A 442 -74.97 -43.93 43.78
C VAL A 442 -73.64 -44.66 43.98
N HIS A 443 -72.55 -44.12 43.44
CA HIS A 443 -71.21 -44.69 43.62
C HIS A 443 -70.81 -44.72 45.11
N PRO A 444 -70.21 -45.81 45.62
CA PRO A 444 -69.91 -45.96 47.05
C PRO A 444 -69.07 -44.82 47.66
N GLU A 445 -68.12 -44.28 46.90
CA GLU A 445 -67.28 -43.14 47.33
C GLU A 445 -68.06 -41.82 47.46
N ASP A 446 -69.18 -41.68 46.74
CA ASP A 446 -69.94 -40.42 46.69
C ASP A 446 -71.14 -40.44 47.66
N ALA A 447 -71.56 -41.63 48.11
CA ALA A 447 -72.78 -41.85 48.90
C ALA A 447 -72.77 -41.09 50.24
N GLU A 448 -71.65 -41.13 50.99
CA GLU A 448 -71.54 -40.40 52.26
C GLU A 448 -71.62 -38.87 52.06
N MET A 449 -71.03 -38.37 50.97
CA MET A 449 -71.00 -36.95 50.67
C MET A 449 -72.38 -36.44 50.21
N GLU A 450 -73.06 -37.20 49.37
CA GLU A 450 -74.43 -36.91 48.91
C GLU A 450 -75.39 -36.82 50.09
N ASP A 451 -75.39 -37.83 50.96
CA ASP A 451 -76.32 -37.91 52.10
C ASP A 451 -76.11 -36.75 53.09
N ARG A 452 -74.84 -36.38 53.31
CA ARG A 452 -74.47 -35.23 54.12
C ARG A 452 -74.99 -33.92 53.52
N LEU A 453 -74.80 -33.70 52.22
CA LEU A 453 -75.24 -32.46 51.54
C LEU A 453 -76.77 -32.36 51.49
N ARG A 454 -77.44 -33.50 51.28
CA ARG A 454 -78.90 -33.59 51.28
C ARG A 454 -79.47 -33.29 52.67
N THR A 455 -78.89 -33.88 53.72
CA THR A 455 -79.27 -33.64 55.11
C THR A 455 -79.07 -32.18 55.51
N GLN A 456 -77.93 -31.58 55.14
CA GLN A 456 -77.68 -30.15 55.37
C GLN A 456 -78.74 -29.26 54.73
N HIS A 457 -79.17 -29.56 53.50
CA HIS A 457 -80.23 -28.80 52.85
C HIS A 457 -81.59 -28.99 53.53
N LEU A 458 -81.94 -30.23 53.89
CA LEU A 458 -83.17 -30.52 54.62
C LEU A 458 -83.20 -29.84 55.99
N GLU A 459 -82.08 -29.72 56.69
CA GLU A 459 -82.00 -28.95 57.95
C GLU A 459 -82.04 -27.42 57.75
N GLY A 460 -82.14 -26.95 56.50
CA GLY A 460 -82.20 -25.53 56.15
C GLY A 460 -80.85 -24.82 56.20
N ARG A 461 -79.73 -25.55 56.25
CA ARG A 461 -78.37 -24.98 56.32
C ARG A 461 -77.88 -24.44 54.97
N THR A 462 -78.55 -24.75 53.86
CA THR A 462 -78.25 -24.25 52.52
C THR A 462 -79.50 -23.76 51.80
N SER A 463 -79.36 -22.72 50.96
CA SER A 463 -80.49 -22.13 50.20
C SER A 463 -81.04 -23.05 49.09
N TYR A 464 -80.19 -23.93 48.56
CA TYR A 464 -80.51 -24.95 47.58
C TYR A 464 -79.70 -26.21 47.88
N TYR A 465 -80.25 -27.37 47.56
CA TYR A 465 -79.48 -28.60 47.48
C TYR A 465 -78.64 -28.56 46.21
N TYR A 466 -77.35 -28.88 46.35
CA TYR A 466 -76.42 -29.00 45.24
C TYR A 466 -75.48 -30.15 45.54
N ALA A 467 -75.41 -31.12 44.65
CA ALA A 467 -74.46 -32.21 44.75
C ALA A 467 -74.00 -32.65 43.36
N GLU A 468 -72.77 -33.13 43.26
CA GLU A 468 -72.27 -33.84 42.09
C GLU A 468 -71.85 -35.23 42.53
N TYR A 469 -72.42 -36.26 41.92
CA TYR A 469 -72.13 -37.65 42.26
C TYR A 469 -72.34 -38.55 41.06
N ARG A 470 -71.75 -39.73 41.12
CA ARG A 470 -71.87 -40.73 40.06
C ARG A 470 -73.06 -41.65 40.29
N LEU A 471 -73.85 -41.88 39.24
CA LEU A 471 -74.92 -42.88 39.20
C LEU A 471 -74.55 -44.04 38.27
N ARG A 472 -74.90 -45.26 38.68
CA ARG A 472 -74.63 -46.49 37.95
C ARG A 472 -75.72 -46.77 36.92
N CYS A 473 -75.33 -46.85 35.66
CA CYS A 473 -76.18 -47.31 34.56
C CYS A 473 -76.43 -48.82 34.62
N LYS A 474 -77.47 -49.31 33.93
CA LYS A 474 -77.76 -50.75 33.81
C LYS A 474 -76.61 -51.56 33.20
N SER A 475 -75.78 -50.93 32.36
CA SER A 475 -74.57 -51.51 31.78
C SER A 475 -73.42 -51.74 32.78
N GLY A 476 -73.51 -51.17 34.00
CA GLY A 476 -72.47 -51.23 35.02
C GLY A 476 -71.49 -50.05 35.02
N GLU A 477 -71.57 -49.15 34.02
CA GLU A 477 -70.79 -47.91 33.96
C GLU A 477 -71.35 -46.83 34.90
N TYR A 478 -70.51 -45.89 35.33
CA TYR A 478 -70.90 -44.74 36.13
C TYR A 478 -70.89 -43.45 35.31
N LYS A 479 -71.98 -42.69 35.39
CA LYS A 479 -72.10 -41.35 34.81
C LYS A 479 -72.15 -40.27 35.88
N TRP A 480 -71.56 -39.11 35.60
CA TRP A 480 -71.56 -37.98 36.53
C TRP A 480 -72.84 -37.17 36.42
N PHE A 481 -73.57 -37.03 37.53
CA PHE A 481 -74.74 -36.18 37.61
C PHE A 481 -74.48 -34.98 38.50
N GLN A 482 -74.88 -33.81 38.02
CA GLN A 482 -75.04 -32.62 38.84
C GLN A 482 -76.51 -32.46 39.20
N THR A 483 -76.84 -32.51 40.48
CA THR A 483 -78.21 -32.35 40.97
C THR A 483 -78.41 -31.05 41.73
N ARG A 484 -79.56 -30.42 41.52
CA ARG A 484 -80.01 -29.22 42.22
C ARG A 484 -81.45 -29.37 42.64
N GLY A 485 -81.76 -29.03 43.89
CA GLY A 485 -83.13 -29.13 44.40
C GLY A 485 -83.47 -28.06 45.42
N LYS A 486 -84.76 -27.89 45.67
CA LYS A 486 -85.29 -27.00 46.71
C LYS A 486 -86.44 -27.65 47.45
N VAL A 487 -86.38 -27.61 48.77
CA VAL A 487 -87.45 -28.12 49.62
C VAL A 487 -88.55 -27.08 49.85
N LEU A 488 -89.80 -27.51 49.70
CA LEU A 488 -91.01 -26.78 50.04
C LEU A 488 -91.50 -27.24 51.42
N ARG A 489 -91.86 -26.28 52.28
CA ARG A 489 -92.32 -26.52 53.65
C ARG A 489 -93.72 -25.97 53.85
N ASN A 490 -94.48 -26.56 54.77
CA ASN A 490 -95.78 -26.04 55.20
C ASN A 490 -95.60 -24.95 56.28
N GLU A 491 -96.69 -24.26 56.63
CA GLU A 491 -96.70 -23.17 57.62
C GLU A 491 -96.29 -23.61 59.04
N GLN A 492 -96.28 -24.91 59.33
CA GLN A 492 -95.83 -25.50 60.60
C GLN A 492 -94.37 -25.98 60.57
N GLY A 493 -93.64 -25.71 59.46
CA GLY A 493 -92.23 -26.07 59.28
C GLY A 493 -91.96 -27.50 58.81
N GLY A 494 -93.01 -28.31 58.60
CA GLY A 494 -92.92 -29.67 58.07
C GLY A 494 -92.61 -29.69 56.58
N TYR A 495 -91.84 -30.69 56.13
CA TYR A 495 -91.50 -30.88 54.72
C TYR A 495 -92.73 -31.30 53.92
N VAL A 496 -93.02 -30.59 52.82
CA VAL A 496 -94.15 -30.88 51.93
C VAL A 496 -93.67 -31.58 50.67
N ARG A 497 -92.64 -31.04 50.05
CA ARG A 497 -92.17 -31.51 48.74
C ARG A 497 -90.70 -31.16 48.56
N PHE A 498 -89.93 -31.97 47.86
CA PHE A 498 -88.55 -31.64 47.52
C PHE A 498 -88.33 -31.94 46.06
N ALA A 499 -88.17 -30.88 45.27
CA ALA A 499 -88.12 -30.99 43.81
C ALA A 499 -86.88 -30.28 43.26
N GLY A 500 -86.43 -30.77 42.12
CA GLY A 500 -85.19 -30.34 41.52
C GLY A 500 -85.00 -30.84 40.10
N SER A 501 -83.82 -30.55 39.57
CA SER A 501 -83.35 -31.13 38.33
C SER A 501 -81.98 -31.76 38.52
N MET A 502 -81.65 -32.75 37.69
CA MET A 502 -80.29 -33.27 37.58
C MET A 502 -79.88 -33.38 36.11
N VAL A 503 -78.60 -33.17 35.83
CA VAL A 503 -78.04 -33.14 34.48
C VAL A 503 -76.80 -34.04 34.41
N ASP A 504 -76.67 -34.84 33.36
CA ASP A 504 -75.43 -35.58 33.06
C ASP A 504 -74.32 -34.59 32.67
N VAL A 505 -73.24 -34.55 33.45
CA VAL A 505 -72.09 -33.64 33.25
C VAL A 505 -70.80 -34.38 32.90
N THR A 506 -70.90 -35.62 32.41
CA THR A 506 -69.76 -36.48 32.07
C THR A 506 -68.83 -35.83 31.03
N ASP A 507 -69.39 -35.26 29.95
CA ASP A 507 -68.61 -34.56 28.92
C ASP A 507 -67.92 -33.30 29.44
N ARG A 508 -68.58 -32.53 30.32
CA ARG A 508 -68.00 -31.33 30.94
C ARG A 508 -66.76 -31.66 31.76
N LYS A 509 -66.80 -32.76 32.53
CA LYS A 509 -65.63 -33.25 33.27
C LYS A 509 -64.51 -33.73 32.35
N GLY A 510 -64.85 -34.28 31.19
CA GLY A 510 -63.89 -34.57 30.12
C GLY A 510 -63.23 -33.32 29.53
N TYR A 511 -63.98 -32.24 29.30
CA TYR A 511 -63.45 -30.99 28.74
C TYR A 511 -62.57 -30.22 29.73
N GLU A 512 -62.91 -30.19 31.03
CA GLU A 512 -62.06 -29.59 32.07
C GLU A 512 -60.67 -30.24 32.07
N SER A 513 -60.61 -31.57 31.93
CA SER A 513 -59.34 -32.30 31.85
C SER A 513 -58.55 -32.00 30.56
N LYS A 514 -59.22 -31.84 29.41
CA LYS A 514 -58.58 -31.47 28.13
C LYS A 514 -58.07 -30.02 28.15
N LEU A 515 -58.81 -29.11 28.77
CA LEU A 515 -58.41 -27.72 28.91
C LEU A 515 -57.14 -27.59 29.74
N GLN A 516 -57.00 -28.40 30.80
CA GLN A 516 -55.79 -28.44 31.62
C GLN A 516 -54.57 -28.95 30.84
N MET A 517 -54.73 -29.94 29.95
CA MET A 517 -53.66 -30.38 29.05
C MET A 517 -53.26 -29.29 28.04
N SER A 518 -54.23 -28.57 27.47
CA SER A 518 -53.95 -27.46 26.54
C SER A 518 -53.24 -26.29 27.20
N TYR A 519 -53.52 -25.99 28.48
CA TYR A 519 -52.78 -24.98 29.24
C TYR A 519 -51.31 -25.38 29.46
N GLN A 520 -51.02 -26.67 29.69
CA GLN A 520 -49.66 -27.17 29.83
C GLN A 520 -48.87 -27.10 28.50
N GLU A 521 -49.51 -27.40 27.37
CA GLU A 521 -48.90 -27.21 26.05
C GLU A 521 -48.58 -25.73 25.76
N LEU A 522 -49.46 -24.81 26.17
CA LEU A 522 -49.23 -23.39 26.00
C LEU A 522 -48.07 -22.87 26.85
N GLU A 523 -47.91 -23.34 28.09
CA GLU A 523 -46.76 -23.00 28.94
C GLU A 523 -45.43 -23.44 28.30
N MET A 524 -45.35 -24.67 27.77
CA MET A 524 -44.14 -25.15 27.10
C MET A 524 -43.79 -24.31 25.86
N THR A 525 -44.78 -23.98 25.02
CA THR A 525 -44.52 -23.15 23.83
C THR A 525 -44.11 -21.72 24.18
N TYR A 526 -44.58 -21.18 25.32
CA TYR A 526 -44.18 -19.86 25.79
C TYR A 526 -42.72 -19.82 26.26
N GLU A 527 -42.25 -20.88 26.94
CA GLU A 527 -40.84 -21.03 27.33
C GLU A 527 -39.92 -21.12 26.10
N GLU A 528 -40.29 -21.91 25.09
CA GLU A 528 -39.54 -22.01 23.82
C GLU A 528 -39.46 -20.67 23.08
N LEU A 529 -40.56 -19.92 23.02
CA LEU A 529 -40.61 -18.64 22.32
C LEU A 529 -39.74 -17.57 23.01
N THR A 530 -39.65 -17.63 24.34
CA THR A 530 -38.80 -16.73 25.14
C THR A 530 -37.32 -17.02 24.89
N ALA A 531 -36.93 -18.30 24.85
CA ALA A 531 -35.55 -18.69 24.54
C ALA A 531 -35.12 -18.26 23.12
N LEU A 532 -36.02 -18.43 22.14
CA LEU A 532 -35.80 -17.95 20.76
C LEU A 532 -35.67 -16.43 20.70
N GLN A 533 -36.43 -15.69 21.50
CA GLN A 533 -36.36 -14.23 21.55
C GLN A 533 -35.02 -13.75 22.12
N ASP A 534 -34.50 -14.41 23.15
CA ASP A 534 -33.19 -14.09 23.74
C ASP A 534 -32.05 -14.37 22.76
N GLU A 535 -32.11 -15.51 22.04
CA GLU A 535 -31.12 -15.85 21.00
C GLU A 535 -31.14 -14.83 19.85
N LEU A 536 -32.32 -14.41 19.39
CA LEU A 536 -32.47 -13.40 18.34
C LEU A 536 -31.92 -12.04 18.79
N LEU A 537 -32.11 -11.66 20.06
CA LEU A 537 -31.58 -10.42 20.62
C LEU A 537 -30.04 -10.44 20.65
N GLU A 538 -29.43 -11.58 21.00
CA GLU A 538 -27.98 -11.76 20.97
C GLU A 538 -27.43 -11.66 19.53
N GLN A 539 -28.09 -12.30 18.56
CA GLN A 539 -27.71 -12.19 17.15
C GLN A 539 -27.85 -10.75 16.64
N TYR A 540 -28.91 -10.04 17.00
CA TYR A 540 -29.10 -8.63 16.64
C TYR A 540 -27.98 -7.75 17.18
N ASN A 541 -27.61 -7.91 18.46
CA ASN A 541 -26.52 -7.14 19.06
C ASN A 541 -25.18 -7.38 18.35
N LYS A 542 -24.87 -8.63 17.98
CA LYS A 542 -23.66 -8.97 17.21
C LYS A 542 -23.65 -8.31 15.82
N VAL A 543 -24.81 -8.21 15.16
CA VAL A 543 -24.91 -7.53 13.85
C VAL A 543 -24.66 -6.03 13.99
N VAL A 544 -25.20 -5.40 15.03
CA VAL A 544 -24.98 -3.97 15.31
C VAL A 544 -23.50 -3.67 15.61
N GLU A 545 -22.84 -4.55 16.39
CA GLU A 545 -21.40 -4.45 16.67
C GLU A 545 -20.56 -4.62 15.39
N ASN A 546 -20.89 -5.58 14.54
CA ASN A 546 -20.21 -5.76 13.25
C ASN A 546 -20.42 -4.56 12.31
N GLN A 547 -21.61 -3.96 12.28
CA GLN A 547 -21.85 -2.75 11.48
C GLN A 547 -21.00 -1.56 11.93
N THR A 548 -20.87 -1.37 13.25
CA THR A 548 -20.05 -0.29 13.81
C THR A 548 -18.57 -0.51 13.55
N LEU A 549 -18.07 -1.74 13.66
CA LEU A 549 -16.71 -2.11 13.27
C LEU A 549 -16.45 -1.90 11.77
N LEU A 550 -17.40 -2.30 10.92
CA LEU A 550 -17.28 -2.12 9.47
C LEU A 550 -17.18 -0.63 9.12
N GLN A 551 -18.07 0.21 9.65
CA GLN A 551 -18.04 1.66 9.42
C GLN A 551 -16.73 2.29 9.87
N ALA A 552 -16.21 1.93 11.05
CA ALA A 552 -14.93 2.41 11.54
C ALA A 552 -13.77 1.95 10.64
N SER A 553 -13.83 0.73 10.11
CA SER A 553 -12.83 0.22 9.17
C SER A 553 -12.89 0.94 7.82
N GLU A 554 -14.08 1.17 7.25
CA GLU A 554 -14.28 1.89 6.00
C GLU A 554 -13.78 3.33 6.09
N GLU A 555 -14.07 4.01 7.20
CA GLU A 555 -13.58 5.38 7.43
C GLU A 555 -12.05 5.41 7.57
N LYS A 556 -11.47 4.43 8.26
CA LYS A 556 -10.02 4.25 8.34
C LYS A 556 -9.40 3.97 6.95
N TYR A 557 -9.99 3.08 6.15
CA TYR A 557 -9.52 2.79 4.80
C TYR A 557 -9.63 4.00 3.88
N ARG A 558 -10.71 4.78 4.00
CA ARG A 558 -10.87 6.03 3.26
C ARG A 558 -9.80 7.06 3.65
N LEU A 559 -9.51 7.20 4.94
CA LEU A 559 -8.43 8.08 5.40
C LEU A 559 -7.07 7.66 4.86
N LEU A 560 -6.77 6.35 4.84
CA LEU A 560 -5.51 5.80 4.31
C LEU A 560 -5.41 5.91 2.78
N ALA A 561 -6.52 5.78 2.05
CA ALA A 561 -6.53 5.86 0.60
C ALA A 561 -6.34 7.29 0.08
N TYR A 562 -6.81 8.29 0.83
CA TYR A 562 -6.84 9.68 0.37
C TYR A 562 -5.88 10.63 1.11
N ASN A 563 -5.31 10.23 2.24
CA ASN A 563 -4.34 11.04 2.97
C ASN A 563 -3.01 10.33 3.10
N ASP A 564 -1.96 11.14 3.18
CA ASP A 564 -0.63 10.71 3.52
C ASP A 564 -0.53 10.47 5.03
N VAL A 565 -0.08 9.27 5.42
CA VAL A 565 -0.07 8.81 6.82
C VAL A 565 0.91 9.61 7.69
N LEU A 566 1.97 10.15 7.09
CA LEU A 566 3.03 10.85 7.79
C LEU A 566 2.66 12.32 8.08
N SER A 567 2.25 13.04 7.04
CA SER A 567 1.95 14.48 7.12
C SER A 567 0.50 14.78 7.51
N GLY A 568 -0.41 13.80 7.35
CA GLY A 568 -1.84 13.99 7.53
C GLY A 568 -2.50 14.82 6.42
N LEU A 569 -1.75 15.25 5.40
CA LEU A 569 -2.28 15.97 4.25
C LEU A 569 -2.89 15.02 3.22
N PRO A 570 -3.84 15.47 2.40
CA PRO A 570 -4.30 14.75 1.23
C PRO A 570 -3.14 14.29 0.33
N ASN A 571 -3.18 13.05 -0.15
CA ASN A 571 -2.10 12.44 -0.94
C ASN A 571 -2.22 12.75 -2.45
N ARG A 572 -1.31 12.18 -3.24
CA ARG A 572 -1.28 12.31 -4.71
C ARG A 572 -2.58 11.90 -5.42
N LEU A 573 -3.28 10.89 -4.91
CA LEU A 573 -4.57 10.46 -5.46
C LEU A 573 -5.63 11.55 -5.27
N SER A 574 -5.74 12.10 -4.05
CA SER A 574 -6.61 13.24 -3.74
C SER A 574 -6.33 14.46 -4.60
N LEU A 575 -5.06 14.80 -4.82
CA LEU A 575 -4.66 15.90 -5.69
C LEU A 575 -5.17 15.71 -7.12
N SER A 576 -5.00 14.51 -7.66
CA SER A 576 -5.38 14.19 -9.04
C SER A 576 -6.89 14.29 -9.25
N GLU A 577 -7.68 13.78 -8.31
CA GLU A 577 -9.14 13.90 -8.34
C GLU A 577 -9.59 15.35 -8.19
N GLU A 578 -9.00 16.11 -7.27
CA GLU A 578 -9.34 17.50 -7.04
C GLU A 578 -9.01 18.39 -8.25
N LEU A 579 -7.85 18.19 -8.89
CA LEU A 579 -7.48 18.92 -10.11
C LEU A 579 -8.42 18.59 -11.26
N LYS A 580 -8.74 17.31 -11.49
CA LYS A 580 -9.70 16.90 -12.52
C LYS A 580 -11.07 17.53 -12.29
N LYS A 581 -11.54 17.50 -11.04
CA LYS A 581 -12.81 18.11 -10.63
C LYS A 581 -12.79 19.62 -10.85
N PHE A 582 -11.75 20.31 -10.40
CA PHE A 582 -11.60 21.75 -10.55
C PHE A 582 -11.62 22.17 -12.03
N ILE A 583 -10.83 21.52 -12.88
CA ILE A 583 -10.76 21.81 -14.33
C ILE A 583 -12.11 21.54 -15.01
N HIS A 584 -12.82 20.49 -14.61
CA HIS A 584 -14.13 20.15 -15.17
C HIS A 584 -15.23 21.14 -14.74
N GLU A 585 -15.28 21.50 -13.45
CA GLU A 585 -16.32 22.37 -12.87
C GLU A 585 -16.09 23.86 -13.18
N HIS A 586 -14.83 24.27 -13.36
CA HIS A 586 -14.43 25.67 -13.53
C HIS A 586 -13.75 25.92 -14.89
N ALA A 587 -14.36 25.45 -15.98
CA ALA A 587 -13.91 25.75 -17.33
C ALA A 587 -13.89 27.28 -17.57
N GLY A 588 -12.71 27.90 -17.50
CA GLY A 588 -12.50 29.35 -17.59
C GLY A 588 -12.26 30.09 -16.26
N GLY A 589 -12.13 29.38 -15.14
CA GLY A 589 -11.62 29.96 -13.89
C GLY A 589 -10.09 30.12 -13.90
N HIS A 590 -9.55 30.95 -13.02
CA HIS A 590 -8.11 31.08 -12.82
C HIS A 590 -7.67 30.42 -11.52
N ALA A 591 -6.59 29.65 -11.58
CA ALA A 591 -5.93 29.05 -10.42
C ALA A 591 -4.42 29.01 -10.62
N ALA A 592 -3.69 28.81 -9.53
CA ALA A 592 -2.26 28.58 -9.57
C ALA A 592 -1.90 27.31 -8.79
N LEU A 593 -1.11 26.45 -9.42
CA LEU A 593 -0.53 25.27 -8.83
C LEU A 593 0.89 25.59 -8.38
N PHE A 594 1.17 25.38 -7.11
CA PHE A 594 2.49 25.53 -6.51
C PHE A 594 3.04 24.13 -6.23
N PHE A 595 4.21 23.83 -6.75
CA PHE A 595 4.95 22.60 -6.49
C PHE A 595 6.16 22.97 -5.63
N LEU A 596 6.24 22.42 -4.43
CA LEU A 596 7.24 22.76 -3.42
C LEU A 596 8.09 21.54 -3.12
N ASP A 597 9.38 21.75 -2.93
CA ASP A 597 10.32 20.74 -2.49
C ASP A 597 11.21 21.31 -1.38
N ILE A 598 11.47 20.49 -0.36
CA ILE A 598 12.34 20.88 0.75
C ILE A 598 13.80 20.74 0.32
N ASP A 599 14.50 21.87 0.29
CA ASP A 599 15.89 21.89 -0.16
C ASP A 599 16.79 21.04 0.74
N ASN A 600 17.61 20.19 0.12
CA ASN A 600 18.58 19.32 0.79
C ASN A 600 17.96 18.32 1.78
N PHE A 601 16.68 17.95 1.64
CA PHE A 601 16.04 16.99 2.53
C PHE A 601 16.77 15.64 2.62
N LYS A 602 17.31 15.15 1.49
CA LYS A 602 18.15 13.93 1.49
C LYS A 602 19.35 14.05 2.43
N TYR A 603 20.05 15.18 2.41
CA TYR A 603 21.18 15.43 3.32
C TYR A 603 20.74 15.43 4.79
N ILE A 604 19.55 15.96 5.08
CA ILE A 604 18.96 15.92 6.43
C ILE A 604 18.71 14.47 6.87
N ASN A 605 18.13 13.63 6.00
CA ASN A 605 17.93 12.22 6.30
C ASN A 605 19.24 11.45 6.47
N ASP A 606 20.20 11.70 5.59
CA ASP A 606 21.51 11.01 5.62
C ASP A 606 22.31 11.40 6.88
N THR A 607 22.14 12.64 7.38
CA THR A 607 22.87 13.14 8.55
C THR A 607 22.17 12.88 9.88
N LEU A 608 20.84 13.05 9.94
CA LEU A 608 20.05 13.05 11.17
C LEU A 608 19.10 11.85 11.29
N GLY A 609 19.03 11.00 10.26
CA GLY A 609 18.22 9.80 10.20
C GLY A 609 16.80 10.05 9.70
N HIS A 610 16.20 9.01 9.11
CA HIS A 610 14.87 9.07 8.51
C HIS A 610 13.75 9.46 9.50
N SER A 611 13.83 9.03 10.77
CA SER A 611 12.84 9.42 11.78
C SER A 611 12.80 10.93 12.03
N PHE A 612 13.94 11.60 11.85
CA PHE A 612 14.04 13.05 12.00
C PHE A 612 13.45 13.77 10.78
N GLY A 613 13.72 13.27 9.57
CA GLY A 613 13.08 13.76 8.36
C GLY A 613 11.56 13.57 8.38
N ASP A 614 11.09 12.46 8.92
CA ASP A 614 9.66 12.17 9.09
C ASP A 614 8.96 13.22 9.97
N GLU A 615 9.57 13.58 11.10
CA GLU A 615 9.08 14.64 11.97
C GLU A 615 9.10 16.02 11.28
N LEU A 616 10.16 16.31 10.52
CA LEU A 616 10.29 17.53 9.74
C LEU A 616 9.16 17.64 8.70
N LEU A 617 8.84 16.56 7.99
CA LEU A 617 7.77 16.53 7.00
C LEU A 617 6.39 16.75 7.63
N ALA A 618 6.12 16.15 8.79
CA ALA A 618 4.90 16.39 9.55
C ALA A 618 4.78 17.88 9.95
N LYS A 619 5.86 18.48 10.45
CA LYS A 619 5.89 19.89 10.83
C LYS A 619 5.81 20.84 9.63
N ALA A 620 6.39 20.48 8.49
CA ALA A 620 6.25 21.21 7.24
C ALA A 620 4.78 21.25 6.79
N GLY A 621 4.07 20.11 6.85
CA GLY A 621 2.64 20.02 6.59
C GLY A 621 1.80 20.91 7.53
N GLU A 622 2.07 20.86 8.84
CA GLU A 622 1.42 21.74 9.82
C GLU A 622 1.64 23.23 9.51
N ARG A 623 2.86 23.60 9.09
CA ARG A 623 3.21 24.99 8.77
C ARG A 623 2.52 25.47 7.50
N LEU A 624 2.44 24.62 6.48
CA LEU A 624 1.70 24.90 5.25
C LEU A 624 0.22 25.20 5.52
N LEU A 625 -0.42 24.41 6.40
CA LEU A 625 -1.81 24.65 6.80
C LEU A 625 -1.99 25.97 7.54
N LYS A 626 -1.03 26.36 8.39
CA LYS A 626 -1.05 27.67 9.10
C LYS A 626 -0.89 28.87 8.17
N LEU A 627 -0.17 28.69 7.05
CA LEU A 627 0.04 29.73 6.04
C LEU A 627 -1.13 29.82 5.03
N SER A 628 -2.15 28.97 5.15
CA SER A 628 -3.34 28.96 4.31
C SER A 628 -4.28 30.13 4.65
N ASP A 629 -4.84 30.77 3.63
CA ASP A 629 -5.88 31.81 3.76
C ASP A 629 -7.32 31.28 3.54
N GLY A 630 -7.47 29.95 3.47
CA GLY A 630 -8.74 29.25 3.24
C GLY A 630 -9.12 29.09 1.77
N ARG A 631 -8.37 29.68 0.83
CA ARG A 631 -8.55 29.47 -0.63
C ARG A 631 -7.61 28.41 -1.21
N CYS A 632 -6.69 27.92 -0.39
CA CYS A 632 -5.68 26.94 -0.76
C CYS A 632 -6.09 25.54 -0.33
N LYS A 633 -5.85 24.57 -1.22
CA LYS A 633 -5.84 23.14 -0.87
C LYS A 633 -4.41 22.63 -0.91
N HIS A 634 -3.99 21.96 0.15
CA HIS A 634 -2.62 21.46 0.34
C HIS A 634 -2.59 19.94 0.20
N PHE A 635 -1.55 19.44 -0.44
CA PHE A 635 -1.36 18.03 -0.73
C PHE A 635 0.10 17.65 -0.49
N ARG A 636 0.36 16.41 -0.09
CA ARG A 636 1.70 15.82 -0.16
C ARG A 636 1.77 14.92 -1.38
N PHE A 637 2.72 15.19 -2.28
CA PHE A 637 2.84 14.49 -3.55
C PHE A 637 3.64 13.19 -3.41
N GLY A 638 4.71 13.24 -2.60
CA GLY A 638 5.58 12.10 -2.28
C GLY A 638 6.92 12.61 -1.75
N GLY A 639 7.64 11.80 -0.95
CA GLY A 639 8.94 12.23 -0.40
C GLY A 639 8.87 13.57 0.34
N ASP A 640 9.69 14.53 -0.08
CA ASP A 640 9.79 15.91 0.37
C ASP A 640 8.97 16.92 -0.44
N GLU A 641 8.11 16.43 -1.33
CA GLU A 641 7.34 17.23 -2.27
C GLU A 641 5.91 17.51 -1.78
N PHE A 642 5.53 18.79 -1.84
CA PHE A 642 4.20 19.29 -1.50
C PHE A 642 3.60 20.04 -2.66
N VAL A 643 2.27 19.92 -2.84
CA VAL A 643 1.55 20.63 -3.89
C VAL A 643 0.43 21.46 -3.27
N ILE A 644 0.28 22.70 -3.75
CA ILE A 644 -0.77 23.60 -3.29
C ILE A 644 -1.56 24.09 -4.48
N LEU A 645 -2.88 23.95 -4.42
CA LEU A 645 -3.80 24.50 -5.39
C LEU A 645 -4.43 25.77 -4.80
N LEU A 646 -4.06 26.94 -5.33
CA LEU A 646 -4.66 28.23 -4.99
C LEU A 646 -5.78 28.55 -5.99
N GLN A 647 -7.01 28.64 -5.50
CA GLN A 647 -8.20 28.88 -6.31
C GLN A 647 -8.68 30.34 -6.23
N GLY A 648 -9.33 30.82 -7.30
CA GLY A 648 -9.97 32.14 -7.30
C GLY A 648 -8.96 33.29 -7.33
N ILE A 649 -7.90 33.16 -8.12
CA ILE A 649 -6.90 34.23 -8.32
C ILE A 649 -7.47 35.32 -9.25
N SER A 650 -7.24 36.59 -8.91
CA SER A 650 -7.67 37.74 -9.73
C SER A 650 -6.56 38.22 -10.69
N GLY A 651 -5.34 37.75 -10.48
CA GLY A 651 -4.18 38.04 -11.33
C GLY A 651 -2.86 37.61 -10.70
N LEU A 652 -1.76 37.90 -11.39
CA LEU A 652 -0.42 37.43 -11.04
C LEU A 652 0.09 37.97 -9.68
N ALA A 653 -0.45 39.10 -9.22
CA ALA A 653 -0.13 39.68 -7.90
C ALA A 653 -0.56 38.77 -6.74
N ASP A 654 -1.70 38.07 -6.84
CA ASP A 654 -2.17 37.13 -5.81
C ASP A 654 -1.23 35.93 -5.71
N VAL A 655 -0.76 35.45 -6.87
CA VAL A 655 0.17 34.33 -6.99
C VAL A 655 1.52 34.67 -6.39
N ILE A 656 2.07 35.84 -6.73
CA ILE A 656 3.33 36.34 -6.16
C ILE A 656 3.20 36.52 -4.64
N GLY A 657 2.15 37.18 -4.17
CA GLY A 657 1.97 37.43 -2.74
C GLY A 657 1.90 36.15 -1.92
N TYR A 658 1.24 35.12 -2.44
CA TYR A 658 1.20 33.81 -1.78
C TYR A 658 2.55 33.07 -1.86
N ALA A 659 3.26 33.14 -2.99
CA ALA A 659 4.60 32.57 -3.14
C ALA A 659 5.59 33.16 -2.12
N GLU A 660 5.60 34.49 -1.98
CA GLU A 660 6.46 35.20 -1.03
C GLU A 660 6.11 34.83 0.41
N SER A 661 4.82 34.69 0.73
CA SER A 661 4.35 34.23 2.05
C SER A 661 4.88 32.83 2.38
N LEU A 662 4.85 31.90 1.42
CA LEU A 662 5.38 30.55 1.60
C LEU A 662 6.89 30.56 1.82
N VAL A 663 7.65 31.25 0.95
CA VAL A 663 9.11 31.33 1.07
C VAL A 663 9.52 31.96 2.41
N GLN A 664 8.84 33.03 2.85
CA GLN A 664 9.13 33.65 4.15
C GLN A 664 8.72 32.77 5.32
N GLY A 665 7.58 32.08 5.24
CA GLY A 665 7.12 31.17 6.28
C GLY A 665 8.08 30.00 6.52
N PHE A 666 8.75 29.51 5.48
CA PHE A 666 9.74 28.44 5.60
C PHE A 666 11.12 28.89 6.09
N LYS A 667 11.43 30.20 6.10
CA LYS A 667 12.66 30.73 6.72
C LYS A 667 12.64 30.65 8.25
N GLU A 668 11.45 30.60 8.86
CA GLU A 668 11.34 30.41 10.29
C GLU A 668 11.89 29.03 10.69
N PRO A 669 12.68 28.92 11.77
CA PRO A 669 13.24 27.64 12.19
C PRO A 669 12.14 26.61 12.51
N PHE A 670 12.43 25.34 12.23
CA PHE A 670 11.63 24.21 12.67
C PHE A 670 12.18 23.70 14.00
N HIS A 671 11.31 23.63 15.00
CA HIS A 671 11.62 23.08 16.31
C HIS A 671 11.23 21.60 16.31
N LEU A 672 12.22 20.72 16.27
CA LEU A 672 12.07 19.26 16.23
C LEU A 672 12.72 18.69 17.49
N ASN A 673 11.90 18.18 18.41
CA ASN A 673 12.33 17.79 19.76
C ASN A 673 13.25 18.83 20.45
N ALA A 674 14.53 18.51 20.67
CA ALA A 674 15.53 19.37 21.32
C ALA A 674 16.42 20.16 20.35
N SER A 675 16.17 20.03 19.03
CA SER A 675 16.99 20.61 17.97
C SER A 675 16.22 21.68 17.19
N VAL A 676 16.97 22.64 16.64
CA VAL A 676 16.44 23.72 15.80
C VAL A 676 17.06 23.60 14.42
N VAL A 677 16.23 23.47 13.39
CA VAL A 677 16.67 23.28 12.01
C VAL A 677 16.16 24.40 11.13
N HIS A 678 17.06 24.93 10.31
CA HIS A 678 16.72 25.88 9.26
C HIS A 678 16.66 25.13 7.94
N ILE A 679 15.51 25.14 7.29
CA ILE A 679 15.34 24.62 5.94
C ILE A 679 14.91 25.74 5.00
N SER A 680 15.07 25.51 3.71
CA SER A 680 14.50 26.33 2.67
C SER A 680 13.66 25.47 1.74
N THR A 681 12.80 26.09 0.94
CA THR A 681 11.98 25.41 -0.04
C THR A 681 12.12 26.04 -1.40
N SER A 682 12.24 25.21 -2.43
CA SER A 682 12.18 25.63 -3.83
C SER A 682 10.76 25.45 -4.35
N ILE A 683 10.18 26.49 -4.96
CA ILE A 683 8.77 26.51 -5.36
C ILE A 683 8.63 26.77 -6.86
N GLY A 684 7.96 25.88 -7.57
CA GLY A 684 7.57 26.05 -8.96
C GLY A 684 6.09 26.38 -9.09
N ILE A 685 5.73 27.28 -10.00
CA ILE A 685 4.36 27.78 -10.11
C ILE A 685 3.86 27.66 -11.54
N ALA A 686 2.74 26.97 -11.76
CA ALA A 686 2.01 26.94 -13.02
C ALA A 686 0.61 27.54 -12.87
N GLN A 687 0.21 28.42 -13.80
CA GLN A 687 -1.10 29.07 -13.80
C GLN A 687 -2.06 28.32 -14.73
N TYR A 688 -3.31 28.14 -14.30
CA TYR A 688 -4.39 27.66 -15.14
C TYR A 688 -5.26 28.85 -15.58
N PRO A 689 -5.59 28.97 -16.88
CA PRO A 689 -5.27 28.04 -17.98
C PRO A 689 -3.95 28.34 -18.74
N GLU A 690 -3.20 29.37 -18.38
CA GLU A 690 -2.08 29.90 -19.18
C GLU A 690 -0.93 28.91 -19.39
N ASN A 691 -0.65 28.09 -18.38
CA ASN A 691 0.48 27.17 -18.31
C ASN A 691 0.02 25.70 -18.34
N GLY A 692 -1.20 25.40 -18.80
CA GLY A 692 -1.69 24.03 -18.96
C GLY A 692 -3.20 23.94 -18.91
N MET A 693 -3.81 23.08 -19.73
CA MET A 693 -5.27 22.91 -19.78
C MET A 693 -5.78 21.64 -19.09
N ASN A 694 -4.87 20.74 -18.70
CA ASN A 694 -5.17 19.52 -17.98
C ASN A 694 -4.25 19.38 -16.75
N ALA A 695 -4.60 18.46 -15.84
CA ALA A 695 -3.89 18.29 -14.57
C ALA A 695 -2.43 17.85 -14.78
N GLU A 696 -2.16 17.03 -15.79
CA GLU A 696 -0.82 16.51 -16.10
C GLU A 696 0.11 17.63 -16.61
N GLU A 697 -0.37 18.47 -17.52
CA GLU A 697 0.37 19.64 -18.01
C GLU A 697 0.67 20.64 -16.89
N LEU A 698 -0.30 20.95 -16.03
CA LEU A 698 -0.10 21.88 -14.92
C LEU A 698 0.95 21.34 -13.92
N LEU A 699 0.86 20.05 -13.57
CA LEU A 699 1.83 19.42 -12.68
C LEU A 699 3.22 19.40 -13.30
N LYS A 700 3.35 18.98 -14.55
CA LYS A 700 4.61 18.97 -15.29
C LYS A 700 5.25 20.36 -15.35
N ASN A 701 4.46 21.38 -15.69
CA ASN A 701 5.00 22.73 -15.86
C ASN A 701 5.35 23.37 -14.51
N ALA A 702 4.61 23.05 -13.44
CA ALA A 702 4.97 23.49 -12.09
C ALA A 702 6.25 22.82 -11.60
N ASP A 703 6.44 21.53 -11.88
CA ASP A 703 7.66 20.78 -11.55
C ASP A 703 8.90 21.34 -12.29
N ILE A 704 8.79 21.62 -13.58
CA ILE A 704 9.87 22.27 -14.35
C ILE A 704 10.27 23.62 -13.74
N ALA A 705 9.29 24.44 -13.34
CA ALA A 705 9.55 25.70 -12.68
C ALA A 705 10.22 25.50 -11.30
N MET A 706 9.83 24.47 -10.54
CA MET A 706 10.41 24.16 -9.25
C MET A 706 11.87 23.74 -9.39
N TYR A 707 12.18 22.93 -10.39
CA TYR A 707 13.56 22.58 -10.72
C TYR A 707 14.40 23.82 -11.06
N LYS A 708 13.84 24.77 -11.83
CA LYS A 708 14.49 26.06 -12.09
C LYS A 708 14.70 26.89 -10.82
N ALA A 709 13.79 26.83 -9.85
CA ALA A 709 13.97 27.47 -8.56
C ALA A 709 15.16 26.86 -7.77
N LYS A 710 15.38 25.54 -7.89
CA LYS A 710 16.56 24.88 -7.32
C LYS A 710 17.86 25.34 -7.97
N GLU A 711 17.89 25.50 -9.29
CA GLU A 711 19.07 26.03 -10.02
C GLU A 711 19.36 27.49 -9.69
N ALA A 712 18.33 28.30 -9.43
CA ALA A 712 18.44 29.75 -9.16
C ALA A 712 18.97 30.10 -7.75
N GLY A 713 19.46 29.10 -7.00
CA GLY A 713 20.07 29.31 -5.67
C GLY A 713 19.26 28.77 -4.49
N LYS A 714 18.17 28.01 -4.74
CA LYS A 714 17.29 27.40 -3.71
C LYS A 714 16.59 28.44 -2.82
N GLY A 715 15.60 28.03 -2.03
CA GLY A 715 14.87 28.94 -1.14
C GLY A 715 14.14 30.09 -1.83
N THR A 716 13.68 29.87 -3.06
CA THR A 716 13.00 30.86 -3.90
C THR A 716 11.82 30.23 -4.65
N TYR A 717 11.07 31.05 -5.39
CA TYR A 717 10.02 30.59 -6.28
C TYR A 717 10.29 31.00 -7.74
N VAL A 718 9.80 30.20 -8.68
CA VAL A 718 9.84 30.49 -10.11
C VAL A 718 8.46 30.25 -10.71
N ILE A 719 7.98 31.20 -11.51
CA ILE A 719 6.74 31.06 -12.27
C ILE A 719 7.10 30.51 -13.65
N TYR A 720 6.45 29.42 -14.04
CA TYR A 720 6.65 28.80 -15.33
C TYR A 720 6.38 29.78 -16.48
N GLY A 721 7.33 29.85 -17.42
CA GLY A 721 7.18 30.53 -18.70
C GLY A 721 7.60 29.62 -19.85
N GLN A 722 7.02 29.78 -21.04
CA GLN A 722 7.23 28.88 -22.17
C GLN A 722 8.72 28.73 -22.60
N ALA A 723 9.56 29.74 -22.38
CA ALA A 723 11.00 29.65 -22.65
C ALA A 723 11.75 28.66 -21.72
N MET A 724 11.18 28.32 -20.55
CA MET A 724 11.79 27.39 -19.59
C MET A 724 11.72 25.93 -20.06
N GLN A 725 10.64 25.54 -20.74
CA GLN A 725 10.51 24.21 -21.34
C GLN A 725 11.59 23.98 -22.39
N GLN A 726 11.85 24.97 -23.25
CA GLN A 726 12.85 24.86 -24.29
C GLN A 726 14.26 24.67 -23.70
N HIS A 727 14.63 25.42 -22.66
CA HIS A 727 15.91 25.23 -21.98
C HIS A 727 16.03 23.90 -21.23
N PHE A 728 14.93 23.37 -20.70
CA PHE A 728 14.90 22.06 -20.06
C PHE A 728 15.09 20.94 -21.08
N ASP A 729 14.39 21.02 -22.21
CA ASP A 729 14.51 20.07 -23.32
C ASP A 729 15.92 20.13 -23.96
N GLU A 730 16.47 21.34 -24.18
CA GLU A 730 17.84 21.54 -24.66
C GLU A 730 18.88 20.93 -23.73
N ARG A 731 18.73 21.09 -22.41
CA ARG A 731 19.61 20.48 -21.40
C ARG A 731 19.54 18.95 -21.44
N MET A 732 18.34 18.38 -21.53
CA MET A 732 18.16 16.92 -21.59
C MET A 732 18.79 16.32 -22.86
N VAL A 733 18.64 17.00 -24.00
CA VAL A 733 19.28 16.62 -25.26
C VAL A 733 20.81 16.68 -25.13
N LEU A 734 21.35 17.77 -24.58
CA LEU A 734 22.78 17.91 -24.34
C LEU A 734 23.33 16.80 -23.43
N GLU A 735 22.66 16.49 -22.31
CA GLU A 735 23.10 15.43 -21.40
C GLU A 735 23.14 14.06 -22.10
N ASN A 736 22.10 13.72 -22.86
CA ASN A 736 22.01 12.45 -23.57
C ASN A 736 23.16 12.27 -24.57
N HIS A 737 23.51 13.32 -25.32
CA HIS A 737 24.60 13.26 -26.29
C HIS A 737 25.98 13.30 -25.62
N LEU A 738 26.14 14.01 -24.51
CA LEU A 738 27.42 14.15 -23.82
C LEU A 738 27.96 12.81 -23.30
N ARG A 739 27.09 11.88 -22.87
CA ARG A 739 27.47 10.53 -22.41
C ARG A 739 28.26 9.73 -23.44
N SER A 740 27.97 9.94 -24.72
CA SER A 740 28.62 9.23 -25.84
C SER A 740 29.70 10.07 -26.53
N ALA A 741 29.90 11.33 -26.14
CA ALA A 741 30.77 12.26 -26.86
C ALA A 741 32.24 11.83 -26.90
N ILE A 742 32.76 11.25 -25.80
CA ILE A 742 34.13 10.69 -25.77
C ILE A 742 34.23 9.49 -26.72
N ALA A 743 33.30 8.52 -26.62
CA ALA A 743 33.31 7.30 -27.43
C ALA A 743 33.16 7.58 -28.94
N ASN A 744 32.41 8.64 -29.29
CA ASN A 744 32.17 9.06 -30.66
C ASN A 744 33.27 9.98 -31.23
N ASN A 745 34.32 10.31 -30.47
CA ASN A 745 35.37 11.27 -30.85
C ASN A 745 34.81 12.67 -31.22
N GLU A 746 33.80 13.15 -30.48
CA GLU A 746 33.17 14.45 -30.72
C GLU A 746 33.88 15.60 -29.96
N LEU A 747 34.73 15.26 -29.00
CA LEU A 747 35.52 16.20 -28.21
C LEU A 747 36.89 16.42 -28.85
N SER A 748 37.34 17.67 -28.87
CA SER A 748 38.68 18.06 -29.32
C SER A 748 39.29 19.10 -28.38
N LEU A 749 40.62 19.21 -28.40
CA LEU A 749 41.34 20.25 -27.67
C LEU A 749 41.82 21.34 -28.65
N HIS A 750 41.63 22.58 -28.23
CA HIS A 750 42.32 23.72 -28.81
C HIS A 750 43.34 24.23 -27.80
N TYR A 751 44.43 24.80 -28.29
CA TYR A 751 45.55 25.24 -27.46
C TYR A 751 45.72 26.74 -27.61
N GLN A 752 45.65 27.47 -26.49
CA GLN A 752 45.90 28.91 -26.49
C GLN A 752 47.32 29.19 -25.96
N PRO A 753 48.17 29.91 -26.68
CA PRO A 753 49.55 30.16 -26.27
C PRO A 753 49.64 31.17 -25.12
N LEU A 754 50.50 30.86 -24.15
CA LEU A 754 50.94 31.76 -23.08
C LEU A 754 52.34 32.27 -23.40
N VAL A 755 52.58 33.57 -23.24
CA VAL A 755 53.88 34.21 -23.52
C VAL A 755 54.48 34.75 -22.24
N ASP A 756 55.77 34.47 -22.02
CA ASP A 756 56.58 35.10 -20.98
C ASP A 756 56.88 36.54 -21.39
N LEU A 757 56.48 37.49 -20.54
CA LEU A 757 56.58 38.92 -20.82
C LEU A 757 58.02 39.43 -20.75
N ALA A 758 58.88 38.79 -19.94
CA ALA A 758 60.28 39.18 -19.81
C ALA A 758 61.13 38.70 -21.00
N GLY A 759 60.79 37.53 -21.55
CA GLY A 759 61.53 36.90 -22.65
C GLY A 759 60.93 37.12 -24.04
N GLY A 760 59.65 37.49 -24.14
CA GLY A 760 58.90 37.54 -25.41
C GLY A 760 58.69 36.18 -26.07
N SER A 761 59.12 35.10 -25.42
CA SER A 761 59.03 33.72 -25.90
C SER A 761 57.77 33.04 -25.38
N ILE A 762 57.29 32.04 -26.13
CA ILE A 762 56.19 31.20 -25.69
C ILE A 762 56.64 30.38 -24.49
N TRP A 763 55.86 30.44 -23.41
CA TRP A 763 56.08 29.66 -22.20
C TRP A 763 55.41 28.29 -22.28
N GLY A 764 54.20 28.25 -22.85
CA GLY A 764 53.39 27.06 -22.91
C GLY A 764 52.03 27.32 -23.55
N PHE A 765 51.09 26.41 -23.32
CA PHE A 765 49.73 26.48 -23.85
C PHE A 765 48.71 26.17 -22.76
N GLU A 766 47.51 26.73 -22.87
CA GLU A 766 46.34 26.27 -22.13
C GLU A 766 45.51 25.34 -23.03
N ALA A 767 45.14 24.17 -22.51
CA ALA A 767 44.28 23.21 -23.17
C ALA A 767 42.80 23.56 -22.93
N LEU A 768 42.10 23.88 -24.02
CA LEU A 768 40.72 24.33 -24.00
C LEU A 768 39.83 23.35 -24.78
N ILE A 769 38.93 22.67 -24.07
CA ILE A 769 38.03 21.67 -24.65
C ILE A 769 37.00 22.30 -25.61
N ARG A 770 36.70 21.61 -26.70
CA ARG A 770 35.65 21.94 -27.68
C ARG A 770 34.79 20.70 -27.92
N TRP A 771 33.49 20.91 -28.07
CA TRP A 771 32.56 19.83 -28.44
C TRP A 771 31.90 20.14 -29.77
N ASN A 772 32.15 19.29 -30.75
CA ASN A 772 31.56 19.35 -32.08
C ASN A 772 30.70 18.12 -32.29
N SER A 773 29.40 18.26 -32.03
CA SER A 773 28.44 17.19 -32.24
C SER A 773 27.96 17.18 -33.70
N PRO A 774 27.87 16.00 -34.36
CA PRO A 774 27.26 15.89 -35.68
C PRO A 774 25.78 16.30 -35.69
N VAL A 775 25.10 16.18 -34.55
CA VAL A 775 23.66 16.46 -34.38
C VAL A 775 23.43 17.90 -33.92
N LEU A 776 24.19 18.35 -32.92
CA LEU A 776 23.98 19.65 -32.27
C LEU A 776 24.85 20.78 -32.86
N GLY A 777 25.82 20.44 -33.71
CA GLY A 777 26.84 21.38 -34.17
C GLY A 777 27.87 21.70 -33.08
N PHE A 778 28.41 22.92 -33.11
CA PHE A 778 29.35 23.40 -32.10
C PHE A 778 28.61 23.72 -30.79
N VAL A 779 28.99 23.04 -29.71
CA VAL A 779 28.41 23.27 -28.38
C VAL A 779 29.41 24.04 -27.53
N SER A 780 28.96 25.16 -26.95
CA SER A 780 29.79 26.02 -26.11
C SER A 780 30.27 25.29 -24.84
N PRO A 781 31.57 25.37 -24.47
CA PRO A 781 32.09 24.84 -23.21
C PRO A 781 31.32 25.32 -21.98
N LEU A 782 30.93 26.59 -21.94
CA LEU A 782 30.13 27.15 -20.84
C LEU A 782 28.79 26.43 -20.66
N SER A 783 28.21 25.90 -21.74
CA SER A 783 26.91 25.20 -21.69
C SER A 783 27.07 23.75 -21.25
N PHE A 784 28.02 23.01 -21.83
CA PHE A 784 28.12 21.58 -21.56
C PHE A 784 28.98 21.22 -20.34
N ILE A 785 29.95 22.04 -19.94
CA ILE A 785 30.77 21.77 -18.74
C ILE A 785 29.88 21.78 -17.51
N LYS A 786 28.96 22.75 -17.39
CA LYS A 786 28.03 22.79 -16.26
C LYS A 786 27.15 21.55 -16.19
N ILE A 787 26.66 21.09 -17.35
CA ILE A 787 25.88 19.84 -17.43
C ILE A 787 26.76 18.65 -17.06
N ALA A 788 28.00 18.58 -17.55
CA ALA A 788 28.97 17.53 -17.25
C ALA A 788 29.25 17.42 -15.74
N GLU A 789 29.35 18.56 -15.07
CA GLU A 789 29.54 18.64 -13.61
C GLU A 789 28.32 18.06 -12.88
N ASP A 790 27.12 18.54 -13.21
CA ASP A 790 25.88 18.14 -12.54
C ASP A 790 25.61 16.62 -12.68
N CYS A 791 25.95 16.03 -13.83
CA CYS A 791 25.80 14.58 -14.06
C CYS A 791 27.07 13.75 -13.79
N ARG A 792 28.13 14.37 -13.24
CA ARG A 792 29.46 13.77 -12.97
C ARG A 792 30.22 13.23 -14.18
N LEU A 793 29.78 13.49 -15.42
CA LEU A 793 30.54 13.21 -16.63
C LEU A 793 31.81 14.07 -16.76
N ILE A 794 31.95 15.14 -15.96
CA ILE A 794 33.16 15.96 -15.91
C ILE A 794 34.39 15.15 -15.48
N VAL A 795 34.21 14.06 -14.72
CA VAL A 795 35.32 13.20 -14.28
C VAL A 795 35.98 12.47 -15.45
N PRO A 796 35.27 11.63 -16.23
CA PRO A 796 35.86 10.97 -17.39
C PRO A 796 36.29 11.96 -18.49
N ILE A 797 35.57 13.08 -18.67
CA ILE A 797 35.97 14.13 -19.61
C ILE A 797 37.28 14.77 -19.15
N GLY A 798 37.41 15.10 -17.87
CA GLY A 798 38.60 15.73 -17.31
C GLY A 798 39.84 14.84 -17.40
N GLU A 799 39.71 13.53 -17.13
CA GLU A 799 40.82 12.58 -17.35
C GLU A 799 41.23 12.54 -18.83
N TRP A 800 40.26 12.49 -19.75
CA TRP A 800 40.51 12.50 -21.19
C TRP A 800 41.23 13.78 -21.63
N VAL A 801 40.80 14.96 -21.15
CA VAL A 801 41.43 16.26 -21.42
C VAL A 801 42.87 16.26 -20.90
N LEU A 802 43.09 15.88 -19.64
CA LEU A 802 44.40 15.87 -19.01
C LEU A 802 45.39 14.97 -19.78
N ARG A 803 44.94 13.77 -20.14
CA ARG A 803 45.75 12.79 -20.89
C ARG A 803 46.10 13.31 -22.28
N LYS A 804 45.14 13.86 -23.01
CA LYS A 804 45.36 14.43 -24.35
C LYS A 804 46.31 15.63 -24.31
N ALA A 805 46.12 16.54 -23.35
CA ALA A 805 46.97 17.71 -23.17
C ALA A 805 48.42 17.31 -22.84
N CYS A 806 48.63 16.32 -21.95
CA CYS A 806 49.95 15.82 -21.61
C CYS A 806 50.63 15.10 -22.80
N MET A 807 49.89 14.33 -23.59
CA MET A 807 50.40 13.71 -24.82
C MET A 807 50.84 14.77 -25.84
N PHE A 808 50.01 15.78 -26.05
CA PHE A 808 50.29 16.86 -27.00
C PHE A 808 51.61 17.57 -26.67
N ILE A 809 51.79 18.02 -25.43
CA ILE A 809 53.00 18.76 -25.06
C ILE A 809 54.24 17.86 -25.09
N LYS A 810 54.09 16.58 -24.75
CA LYS A 810 55.18 15.59 -24.84
C LYS A 810 55.63 15.37 -26.28
N GLU A 811 54.69 15.31 -27.21
CA GLU A 811 54.99 15.20 -28.64
C GLU A 811 55.75 16.44 -29.13
N MET A 812 55.32 17.64 -28.71
CA MET A 812 56.00 18.90 -29.01
C MET A 812 57.44 18.94 -28.50
N HIS A 813 57.71 18.41 -27.29
CA HIS A 813 59.07 18.27 -26.79
C HIS A 813 59.93 17.37 -27.69
N GLY A 814 59.33 16.31 -28.26
CA GLY A 814 59.99 15.42 -29.22
C GLY A 814 60.30 16.08 -30.56
N GLN A 815 59.54 17.11 -30.96
CA GLN A 815 59.71 17.87 -32.20
C GLN A 815 60.72 19.02 -32.10
N GLY A 816 61.39 19.19 -30.96
CA GLY A 816 62.41 20.21 -30.73
C GLY A 816 61.94 21.45 -29.96
N TYR A 817 60.69 21.47 -29.52
CA TYR A 817 60.13 22.53 -28.66
C TYR A 817 60.23 22.16 -27.18
N ALA A 818 61.42 21.74 -26.74
CA ALA A 818 61.66 21.33 -25.36
C ALA A 818 61.46 22.51 -24.40
N GLY A 819 60.74 22.29 -23.30
CA GLY A 819 60.54 23.28 -22.23
C GLY A 819 59.19 23.97 -22.21
N TYR A 820 58.30 23.71 -23.18
CA TYR A 820 56.94 24.25 -23.14
C TYR A 820 56.08 23.54 -22.11
N HIS A 821 55.26 24.32 -21.41
CA HIS A 821 54.32 23.84 -20.40
C HIS A 821 52.91 23.68 -20.98
N ILE A 822 52.07 22.93 -20.28
CA ILE A 822 50.64 22.77 -20.59
C ILE A 822 49.81 23.05 -19.35
N SER A 823 48.84 23.96 -19.48
CA SER A 823 47.86 24.28 -18.45
C SER A 823 46.54 23.58 -18.73
N VAL A 824 45.94 22.96 -17.72
CA VAL A 824 44.68 22.20 -17.83
C VAL A 824 43.71 22.61 -16.73
N ASN A 825 42.52 23.02 -17.12
CA ASN A 825 41.42 23.36 -16.21
C ASN A 825 40.87 22.13 -15.50
N ILE A 826 40.72 22.21 -14.18
CA ILE A 826 40.21 21.14 -13.32
C ILE A 826 38.97 21.62 -12.57
N SER A 827 37.87 20.86 -12.70
CA SER A 827 36.63 21.13 -11.95
C SER A 827 36.79 20.76 -10.47
N VAL A 828 36.09 21.48 -9.60
CA VAL A 828 36.03 21.18 -8.16
C VAL A 828 35.55 19.75 -7.89
N ILE A 829 34.65 19.20 -8.71
CA ILE A 829 34.14 17.84 -8.57
C ILE A 829 35.26 16.81 -8.75
N GLN A 830 36.23 17.08 -9.64
CA GLN A 830 37.39 16.21 -9.83
C GLN A 830 38.33 16.27 -8.62
N LEU A 831 38.59 17.46 -8.07
CA LEU A 831 39.45 17.64 -6.88
C LEU A 831 38.90 16.95 -5.63
N MET A 832 37.58 16.80 -5.57
CA MET A 832 36.90 16.11 -4.46
C MET A 832 37.12 14.59 -4.48
N LEU A 833 37.50 13.99 -5.62
CA LEU A 833 37.76 12.54 -5.71
C LEU A 833 39.00 12.15 -4.91
N ASP A 834 38.90 11.09 -4.10
CA ASP A 834 39.98 10.64 -3.21
C ASP A 834 41.23 10.23 -3.97
N ASP A 835 41.06 9.64 -5.16
CA ASP A 835 42.11 9.16 -6.05
C ASP A 835 42.57 10.20 -7.08
N PHE A 836 42.17 11.47 -6.97
CA PHE A 836 42.51 12.52 -7.94
C PHE A 836 44.03 12.66 -8.13
N SER A 837 44.79 12.71 -7.03
CA SER A 837 46.25 12.85 -7.11
C SER A 837 46.87 11.65 -7.82
N ASP A 838 46.41 10.43 -7.52
CA ASP A 838 46.90 9.21 -8.16
C ASP A 838 46.56 9.19 -9.65
N MET A 839 45.36 9.63 -10.03
CA MET A 839 44.94 9.75 -11.44
C MET A 839 45.88 10.68 -12.23
N VAL A 840 46.19 11.87 -11.70
CA VAL A 840 47.10 12.82 -12.37
C VAL A 840 48.49 12.20 -12.56
N LEU A 841 49.00 11.51 -11.54
CA LEU A 841 50.31 10.86 -11.58
C LEU A 841 50.35 9.69 -12.56
N ASN A 842 49.29 8.88 -12.62
CA ASN A 842 49.16 7.81 -13.60
C ASN A 842 49.16 8.38 -15.03
N VAL A 843 48.47 9.48 -15.28
CA VAL A 843 48.47 10.15 -16.60
C VAL A 843 49.88 10.64 -16.97
N LEU A 844 50.60 11.28 -16.05
CA LEU A 844 51.99 11.71 -16.28
C LEU A 844 52.91 10.52 -16.57
N GLN A 845 52.76 9.42 -15.83
CA GLN A 845 53.52 8.19 -16.05
C GLN A 845 53.22 7.57 -17.42
N ASP A 846 51.95 7.49 -17.80
CA ASP A 846 51.50 6.91 -19.07
C ASP A 846 51.96 7.74 -20.29
N THR A 847 51.95 9.07 -20.16
CA THR A 847 52.37 9.98 -21.22
C THR A 847 53.88 10.20 -21.26
N GLY A 848 54.58 9.94 -20.15
CA GLY A 848 56.01 10.19 -20.00
C GLY A 848 56.36 11.69 -19.94
N LEU A 849 55.41 12.55 -19.62
CA LEU A 849 55.64 13.98 -19.39
C LEU A 849 56.25 14.17 -17.99
N ALA A 850 57.27 15.02 -17.88
CA ALA A 850 57.84 15.35 -16.58
C ALA A 850 56.88 16.28 -15.81
N PRO A 851 56.65 16.07 -14.50
CA PRO A 851 55.64 16.80 -13.73
C PRO A 851 55.78 18.33 -13.79
N GLU A 852 57.00 18.85 -13.91
CA GLU A 852 57.28 20.29 -13.98
C GLU A 852 56.67 21.01 -15.19
N TYR A 853 56.26 20.27 -16.23
CA TYR A 853 55.66 20.84 -17.44
C TYR A 853 54.13 20.86 -17.42
N LEU A 854 53.49 20.35 -16.37
CA LEU A 854 52.05 20.37 -16.19
C LEU A 854 51.67 21.45 -15.16
N GLU A 855 50.72 22.31 -15.53
CA GLU A 855 50.07 23.26 -14.63
C GLU A 855 48.57 22.94 -14.55
N LEU A 856 48.04 22.75 -13.34
CA LEU A 856 46.61 22.52 -13.10
C LEU A 856 45.96 23.85 -12.73
N GLU A 857 44.93 24.22 -13.47
CA GLU A 857 44.18 25.46 -13.25
C GLU A 857 42.90 25.16 -12.49
N ILE A 858 42.71 25.88 -11.39
CA ILE A 858 41.60 25.66 -10.46
C ILE A 858 40.91 27.00 -10.20
N THR A 859 39.59 27.04 -10.15
CA THR A 859 38.85 28.30 -10.00
C THR A 859 38.83 28.79 -8.54
N GLU A 860 38.57 30.08 -8.35
CA GLU A 860 38.40 30.67 -7.02
C GLU A 860 37.27 30.03 -6.19
N SER A 861 36.29 29.36 -6.80
CA SER A 861 35.07 28.87 -6.15
C SER A 861 35.23 27.62 -5.25
N ILE A 862 36.47 27.18 -5.01
CA ILE A 862 36.81 25.93 -4.28
C ILE A 862 36.58 26.05 -2.76
N PHE A 863 36.29 27.24 -2.24
CA PHE A 863 36.30 27.53 -0.79
C PHE A 863 35.11 27.00 0.05
N MET A 864 34.29 26.07 -0.45
CA MET A 864 33.16 25.52 0.33
C MET A 864 33.32 24.03 0.68
N GLU A 865 32.98 23.74 1.95
CA GLU A 865 32.82 22.43 2.61
C GLU A 865 34.02 21.46 2.71
N SER A 866 35.13 21.63 1.99
CA SER A 866 36.27 20.66 2.05
C SER A 866 37.68 21.24 1.79
N PHE A 867 37.95 22.45 2.29
CA PHE A 867 39.24 23.14 2.09
C PHE A 867 40.48 22.34 2.52
N GLU A 868 40.47 21.72 3.71
CA GLU A 868 41.63 20.97 4.21
C GLU A 868 41.96 19.75 3.34
N ALA A 869 40.93 19.03 2.90
CA ALA A 869 41.09 17.83 2.07
C ALA A 869 41.70 18.19 0.71
N ILE A 870 41.18 19.23 0.05
CA ILE A 870 41.68 19.69 -1.25
C ILE A 870 43.09 20.26 -1.12
N SER A 871 43.36 21.07 -0.09
CA SER A 871 44.68 21.66 0.13
C SER A 871 45.77 20.59 0.25
N SER A 872 45.51 19.50 0.99
CA SER A 872 46.46 18.39 1.12
C SER A 872 46.78 17.69 -0.21
N LYS A 873 45.79 17.51 -1.08
CA LYS A 873 45.96 16.91 -2.42
C LYS A 873 46.78 17.82 -3.34
N LEU A 874 46.47 19.12 -3.34
CA LEU A 874 47.21 20.10 -4.12
C LEU A 874 48.67 20.24 -3.63
N GLU A 875 48.89 20.16 -2.32
CA GLU A 875 50.24 20.20 -1.74
C GLU A 875 51.04 18.95 -2.14
N ALA A 876 50.42 17.78 -2.15
CA ALA A 876 51.04 16.55 -2.64
C ALA A 876 51.48 16.69 -4.12
N LEU A 877 50.60 17.20 -4.99
CA LEU A 877 50.91 17.41 -6.41
C LEU A 877 52.01 18.47 -6.61
N LYS A 878 51.95 19.58 -5.87
CA LYS A 878 52.99 20.62 -5.92
C LYS A 878 54.35 20.10 -5.48
N ASN A 879 54.42 19.28 -4.43
CA ASN A 879 55.67 18.68 -3.97
C ASN A 879 56.30 17.74 -4.99
N MET A 880 55.50 17.23 -5.95
CA MET A 880 55.97 16.43 -7.07
C MET A 880 56.43 17.26 -8.28
N GLY A 881 56.32 18.59 -8.20
CA GLY A 881 56.77 19.53 -9.23
C GLY A 881 55.66 20.08 -10.12
N ILE A 882 54.40 19.66 -9.92
CA ILE A 882 53.26 20.10 -10.74
C ILE A 882 52.89 21.55 -10.36
N GLY A 883 52.71 22.41 -11.35
CA GLY A 883 52.23 23.78 -11.14
C GLY A 883 50.76 23.81 -10.76
N ILE A 884 50.36 24.69 -9.85
CA ILE A 884 48.96 24.90 -9.47
C ILE A 884 48.63 26.39 -9.68
N ALA A 885 47.75 26.68 -10.63
CA ALA A 885 47.31 28.03 -10.95
C ALA A 885 45.91 28.28 -10.39
N LEU A 886 45.73 29.41 -9.70
CA LEU A 886 44.40 29.88 -9.32
C LEU A 886 43.85 30.78 -10.42
N ASP A 887 42.73 30.34 -11.00
CA ASP A 887 42.05 30.99 -12.12
C ASP A 887 40.88 31.88 -11.70
N ASP A 888 40.49 32.80 -12.59
CA ASP A 888 39.42 33.78 -12.42
C ASP A 888 39.55 34.68 -11.17
N PHE A 889 40.77 34.97 -10.72
CA PHE A 889 41.00 35.64 -9.43
C PHE A 889 40.41 37.06 -9.40
N GLY A 890 39.56 37.31 -8.40
CA GLY A 890 38.92 38.59 -8.12
C GLY A 890 37.43 38.65 -8.49
N THR A 891 36.91 37.63 -9.19
CA THR A 891 35.49 37.51 -9.53
C THR A 891 34.65 36.93 -8.38
N GLY A 892 35.29 36.29 -7.38
CA GLY A 892 34.66 35.69 -6.20
C GLY A 892 34.83 36.47 -4.89
N TYR A 893 34.34 35.90 -3.79
CA TYR A 893 34.42 36.44 -2.42
C TYR A 893 35.62 35.89 -1.62
N SER A 894 36.80 35.74 -2.22
CA SER A 894 37.97 35.24 -1.48
C SER A 894 38.40 36.16 -0.34
N SER A 895 38.48 35.59 0.86
CA SER A 895 39.29 36.19 1.91
C SER A 895 40.77 35.97 1.58
N LEU A 896 41.56 37.05 1.50
CA LEU A 896 43.03 37.01 1.38
C LEU A 896 43.70 36.06 2.39
N SER A 897 43.02 35.75 3.49
CA SER A 897 43.47 34.77 4.49
C SER A 897 43.58 33.34 3.94
N TYR A 898 42.66 32.91 3.07
CA TYR A 898 42.67 31.57 2.47
C TYR A 898 43.63 31.45 1.30
N LEU A 899 43.76 32.51 0.50
CA LEU A 899 44.74 32.56 -0.59
C LEU A 899 46.16 32.27 -0.08
N LYS A 900 46.49 32.72 1.13
CA LYS A 900 47.78 32.47 1.77
C LYS A 900 48.00 31.00 2.16
N GLN A 901 46.93 30.24 2.36
CA GLN A 901 46.99 28.84 2.80
C GLN A 901 46.99 27.86 1.63
N LEU A 902 46.53 28.28 0.44
CA LEU A 902 46.52 27.41 -0.73
C LEU A 902 47.94 27.19 -1.27
N PRO A 903 48.32 25.94 -1.60
CA PRO A 903 49.62 25.61 -2.17
C PRO A 903 49.67 25.95 -3.67
N ILE A 904 49.35 27.19 -4.05
CA ILE A 904 49.42 27.65 -5.45
C ILE A 904 50.84 28.08 -5.82
N THR A 905 51.10 28.14 -7.12
CA THR A 905 52.34 28.63 -7.74
C THR A 905 52.10 29.82 -8.65
N THR A 906 50.90 29.89 -9.25
CA THR A 906 50.53 30.90 -10.24
C THR A 906 49.17 31.51 -9.87
N LEU A 907 49.03 32.82 -10.07
CA LEU A 907 47.79 33.58 -9.92
C LEU A 907 47.39 34.13 -11.30
N LYS A 908 46.21 33.76 -11.80
CA LYS A 908 45.71 34.24 -13.09
C LYS A 908 44.69 35.36 -12.86
N ILE A 909 44.90 36.51 -13.51
CA ILE A 909 44.04 37.69 -13.42
C ILE A 909 42.92 37.53 -14.44
N ASP A 910 41.68 37.52 -13.98
CA ASP A 910 40.50 37.43 -14.85
C ASP A 910 40.45 38.57 -15.87
N LYS A 911 39.92 38.23 -17.05
CA LYS A 911 39.75 39.14 -18.18
C LYS A 911 38.96 40.40 -17.81
N SER A 912 37.96 40.32 -16.91
CA SER A 912 37.15 41.50 -16.56
C SER A 912 37.96 42.64 -15.96
N PHE A 913 39.06 42.33 -15.26
CA PHE A 913 39.98 43.33 -14.73
C PHE A 913 40.90 43.92 -15.80
N ILE A 914 41.24 43.12 -16.83
CA ILE A 914 42.06 43.54 -17.97
C ILE A 914 41.25 44.40 -18.94
N ASP A 915 40.00 44.04 -19.23
CA ASP A 915 39.07 44.84 -20.04
C ASP A 915 38.81 46.21 -19.41
N SER A 916 38.87 46.29 -18.09
CA SER A 916 38.59 47.51 -17.33
C SER A 916 39.76 48.50 -17.21
N ILE A 917 40.94 48.19 -17.78
CA ILE A 917 42.15 49.01 -17.66
C ILE A 917 41.96 50.44 -18.16
N ASP A 918 40.98 50.72 -19.04
CA ASP A 918 40.71 52.08 -19.53
C ASP A 918 40.05 53.01 -18.49
N THR A 919 39.61 52.50 -17.34
CA THR A 919 38.99 53.31 -16.28
C THR A 919 39.93 53.61 -15.11
N PRO A 920 40.02 54.86 -14.61
CA PRO A 920 40.99 55.26 -13.57
C PRO A 920 40.91 54.45 -12.26
N ASN A 921 39.72 53.98 -11.87
CA ASN A 921 39.53 53.18 -10.66
C ASN A 921 40.00 51.73 -10.84
N ASN A 922 39.75 51.09 -11.99
CA ASN A 922 40.07 49.67 -12.19
C ASN A 922 41.53 49.44 -12.59
N MET A 923 42.23 50.44 -13.14
CA MET A 923 43.71 50.42 -13.27
C MET A 923 44.41 50.12 -11.92
N SER A 924 43.83 50.58 -10.81
CA SER A 924 44.40 50.38 -9.48
C SER A 924 44.27 48.94 -8.99
N LEU A 925 43.24 48.20 -9.43
CA LEU A 925 42.98 46.85 -8.93
C LEU A 925 43.88 45.82 -9.62
N ALA A 926 43.98 45.84 -10.95
CA ALA A 926 44.86 44.92 -11.69
C ALA A 926 46.33 45.05 -11.25
N SER A 927 46.81 46.28 -11.05
CA SER A 927 48.18 46.52 -10.51
C SER A 927 48.34 46.05 -9.05
N SER A 928 47.29 46.14 -8.25
CA SER A 928 47.28 45.60 -6.88
C SER A 928 47.32 44.07 -6.87
N ILE A 929 46.59 43.40 -7.77
CA ILE A 929 46.59 41.94 -7.90
C ILE A 929 47.99 41.44 -8.26
N VAL A 930 48.65 42.07 -9.24
CA VAL A 930 50.05 41.75 -9.59
C VAL A 930 50.96 41.89 -8.36
N SER A 931 50.83 43.00 -7.64
CA SER A 931 51.62 43.25 -6.43
C SER A 931 51.34 42.22 -5.32
N ILE A 932 50.08 41.79 -5.15
CA ILE A 932 49.70 40.76 -4.17
C ILE A 932 50.35 39.42 -4.54
N GLY A 933 50.23 38.98 -5.79
CA GLY A 933 50.85 37.74 -6.27
C GLY A 933 52.35 37.71 -6.01
N HIS A 934 53.07 38.75 -6.41
CA HIS A 934 54.52 38.86 -6.20
C HIS A 934 54.92 38.91 -4.72
N ASN A 935 54.17 39.64 -3.88
CA ASN A 935 54.41 39.67 -2.43
C ASN A 935 54.19 38.32 -1.75
N MET A 936 53.40 37.44 -2.37
CA MET A 936 53.17 36.06 -1.94
C MET A 936 54.15 35.07 -2.56
N GLY A 937 55.06 35.52 -3.43
CA GLY A 937 56.03 34.68 -4.13
C GLY A 937 55.42 33.85 -5.27
N LEU A 938 54.28 34.30 -5.81
CA LEU A 938 53.57 33.66 -6.92
C LEU A 938 53.92 34.31 -8.25
N ASN A 939 53.89 33.53 -9.33
CA ASN A 939 53.88 34.06 -10.68
C ASN A 939 52.50 34.62 -11.02
N VAL A 940 52.43 35.69 -11.78
CA VAL A 940 51.16 36.32 -12.18
C VAL A 940 50.98 36.24 -13.69
N THR A 941 49.83 35.70 -14.10
CA THR A 941 49.43 35.60 -15.51
C THR A 941 48.22 36.49 -15.74
N ALA A 942 48.24 37.33 -16.77
CA ALA A 942 47.07 38.14 -17.13
C ALA A 942 46.33 37.54 -18.33
N GLU A 943 45.03 37.32 -18.16
CA GLU A 943 44.18 36.72 -19.18
C GLU A 943 43.40 37.74 -20.01
N GLY A 944 42.95 37.31 -21.19
CA GLY A 944 42.09 38.14 -22.02
C GLY A 944 42.75 39.42 -22.54
N VAL A 945 44.07 39.42 -22.75
CA VAL A 945 44.78 40.56 -23.36
C VAL A 945 44.43 40.63 -24.85
N GLU A 946 43.81 41.73 -25.27
CA GLU A 946 43.33 41.92 -26.65
C GLU A 946 43.94 43.17 -27.32
N THR A 947 44.34 44.19 -26.55
CA THR A 947 44.79 45.47 -27.10
C THR A 947 46.27 45.80 -26.79
N PRO A 948 46.95 46.58 -27.64
CA PRO A 948 48.29 47.10 -27.34
C PRO A 948 48.37 47.91 -26.04
N GLU A 949 47.31 48.62 -25.69
CA GLU A 949 47.22 49.44 -24.47
C GLU A 949 47.24 48.57 -23.21
N GLN A 950 46.51 47.45 -23.22
CA GLN A 950 46.53 46.46 -22.14
C GLN A 950 47.93 45.84 -21.99
N MET A 951 48.59 45.52 -23.12
CA MET A 951 49.96 45.00 -23.11
C MET A 951 50.94 45.99 -22.47
N ALA A 952 50.94 47.26 -22.90
CA ALA A 952 51.81 48.29 -22.34
C ALA A 952 51.56 48.54 -20.84
N PHE A 953 50.30 48.38 -20.38
CA PHE A 953 49.99 48.43 -18.95
C PHE A 953 50.65 47.28 -18.19
N LEU A 954 50.54 46.05 -18.69
CA LEU A 954 51.07 44.84 -18.05
C LEU A 954 52.61 44.81 -18.03
N GLU A 955 53.26 45.34 -19.06
CA GLU A 955 54.71 45.57 -19.08
C GLU A 955 55.14 46.52 -17.96
N ARG A 956 54.39 47.62 -17.78
CA ARG A 956 54.69 48.62 -16.75
C ARG A 956 54.48 48.07 -15.34
N THR A 957 53.47 47.23 -15.13
CA THR A 957 53.22 46.58 -13.83
C THR A 957 54.08 45.35 -13.59
N ARG A 958 54.90 44.94 -14.57
CA ARG A 958 55.79 43.76 -14.53
C ARG A 958 55.04 42.44 -14.34
N CYS A 959 53.91 42.25 -15.02
CA CYS A 959 53.24 40.96 -15.07
C CYS A 959 54.18 39.90 -15.68
N ASP A 960 54.15 38.65 -15.19
CA ASP A 960 55.11 37.62 -15.59
C ASP A 960 54.72 36.96 -16.93
N LYS A 961 53.44 36.62 -17.08
CA LYS A 961 52.90 35.96 -18.28
C LYS A 961 51.65 36.65 -18.78
N ILE A 962 51.38 36.50 -20.07
CA ILE A 962 50.14 36.96 -20.70
C ILE A 962 49.50 35.90 -21.58
N GLN A 963 48.19 35.99 -21.65
CA GLN A 963 47.33 35.19 -22.51
C GLN A 963 46.20 36.05 -23.07
N GLY A 964 45.84 35.83 -24.34
CA GLY A 964 44.70 36.50 -24.94
C GLY A 964 44.78 36.60 -26.46
N TYR A 965 43.74 37.19 -27.06
CA TYR A 965 43.63 37.30 -28.52
C TYR A 965 44.64 38.22 -29.16
N TYR A 966 45.30 39.08 -28.38
CA TYR A 966 46.47 39.84 -28.82
C TYR A 966 47.60 38.91 -29.31
N ILE A 967 47.77 37.75 -28.66
CA ILE A 967 48.76 36.74 -29.04
C ILE A 967 48.19 35.82 -30.11
N SER A 968 47.09 35.13 -29.78
CA SER A 968 46.34 34.25 -30.68
C SER A 968 45.00 33.86 -30.05
N ARG A 969 44.04 33.55 -30.91
CA ARG A 969 42.87 32.75 -30.51
C ARG A 969 43.28 31.29 -30.23
N PRO A 970 42.48 30.52 -29.48
CA PRO A 970 42.71 29.09 -29.28
C PRO A 970 42.83 28.33 -30.60
N ILE A 971 43.95 27.66 -30.80
CA ILE A 971 44.36 27.06 -32.07
C ILE A 971 44.01 25.58 -32.06
N PRO A 972 43.41 25.01 -33.13
CA PRO A 972 43.22 23.57 -33.23
C PRO A 972 44.57 22.83 -33.17
N GLU A 973 44.61 21.64 -32.55
CA GLU A 973 45.83 20.83 -32.40
C GLU A 973 46.66 20.71 -33.69
N THR A 974 46.00 20.48 -34.82
CA THR A 974 46.62 20.27 -36.14
C THR A 974 47.32 21.50 -36.69
N GLU A 975 46.98 22.70 -36.22
CA GLU A 975 47.49 23.97 -36.73
C GLU A 975 48.58 24.58 -35.81
N VAL A 976 48.81 24.02 -34.63
CA VAL A 976 49.75 24.61 -33.65
C VAL A 976 51.19 24.60 -34.17
N ALA A 977 51.63 23.50 -34.80
CA ALA A 977 52.98 23.38 -35.34
C ALA A 977 53.24 24.41 -36.46
N ASP A 978 52.27 24.59 -37.36
CA ASP A 978 52.34 25.58 -38.44
C ASP A 978 52.35 27.02 -37.89
N TRP A 979 51.52 27.28 -36.87
CA TRP A 979 51.48 28.58 -36.20
C TRP A 979 52.81 28.92 -35.50
N LEU A 980 53.46 27.94 -34.88
CA LEU A 980 54.79 28.09 -34.27
C LEU A 980 55.88 28.35 -35.33
N ALA A 981 55.86 27.62 -36.44
CA ALA A 981 56.82 27.80 -37.53
C ALA A 981 56.69 29.21 -38.16
N GLY A 982 55.48 29.75 -38.27
CA GLY A 982 55.22 31.10 -38.75
C GLY A 982 55.76 32.24 -37.87
N ARG A 983 56.10 31.95 -36.60
CA ARG A 983 56.64 32.93 -35.64
C ARG A 983 58.17 32.98 -35.56
N GLN A 984 58.89 32.09 -36.26
CA GLN A 984 60.36 32.12 -36.33
C GLN A 984 60.90 33.21 -37.27
N VAL A 985 60.50 34.48 -37.12
CA VAL A 985 61.32 35.67 -37.44
C VAL A 985 60.80 36.85 -36.61
N CYS A 986 61.41 37.08 -35.45
CA CYS A 986 61.71 38.40 -34.90
C CYS A 986 62.88 38.27 -33.92
#